data_AF-A0A9D9ECL5-F1
#
_entry.id   AF-A0A9D9ECL5-F1
#
_cell.length_a   1.000
_cell.length_b   1.000
_cell.length_c   1.000
_cell.angle_alpha   90.00
_cell.angle_beta   90.00
_cell.angle_gamma   90.00
#
_symmetry.space_group_name_H-M   'P 1'
#
loop_
_entity.id
_entity.type
_entity.pdbx_description
1 polymer ?
#
loop_
_entity_poly.entity_id
_entity_poly.type
_entity_poly.pdbx_seq_one_letter_code
_entity_poly.pdbx_strand_id
1 'polypeptide(L)'
;MKRIFLLSVLTLLLCIPMLAGTPKDTVRILAIGNSFSQDAVEQNLYELAEADGIPVIIGNAYISGCPLERHLNNTKNNVADYAYRKIGEGGSGVKKEIRGMTLEKILEDEPWDYVSFQQASPLSGKYETFESFLPALYEYVKARVPKDARFMMHQTWAYQQDSGHSGFKNYGQNQMTMYNAITDAVNRAAKLVKIKIVIPTGTAVQNARTSFVGDNMTRDGYHLDLLVGRYTAACTWYEKIFGHVLGNSYAPQGLTADRKEVAQMAAYEAVRHPDRVTEINVAELPVVYRDSSAPVEARVDDLLSRMTLHEKICQLNQYVLGRNDNINNIGETVSRIPSEIGSLIYFGDDAVLRNAMQKHAVEDSRLGIPILFGFDVIHGFRTIYQIPLGQACSWNPELASEACRVAAREAYSTGVNWTFSPMVDVARDPRWGRVSEGYGEDPYTNAVFGAASVRGYQGDDLSKENNIAACLKHYVGYGASEAGRDYVPTEISRQSLWDTYLPPFEAGVKAGAATLMSSFNNISGTPASANRYTLTEVLKEKWGHDGFVVSDWDAVIQLINQGMARDGKEAACYAFNAGIEMDMVDDLYMKHLPALISEGKVSMAQVDDAVRRVLRLKFRLGLFENPYTEERPQEERFLLPESLEAAERMAQESMVLLKNEGSVLPLSGVSRIALVGPFADNQEDLLGNWAARGQATDVTSIYSALSEELSGKAEVLTARGCDFEGNDTTGFAEAVSLAESADIVVVCLGERRRWSGENASRSTIALPEIQEELLAAVSKTGKPVVLVLSSGRPLDVTRMEKNADAMLEIWQPGVRAGNAVAGILTGRYNPSGKLAITFPYTTGQIPIYYDRRNSGRRGTQGLYQDIPSTPMYEFGHGLSYTDFEYSPVRVSSESVARDGKITAEVTVTNVGKMDGKETVHWFICDPYSRLTRPVKELKHFEKQLIKAGESRTFTFEIEPLRDLGFVDGDGNRFVDSGEYYIIVKDKKVKISVTE
;
A
#
# COMPACT_ATOMS: atom_id res chain seq x y z
N MET A 1 51.83 4.60 22.48
CA MET A 1 52.09 3.85 23.72
C MET A 1 50.81 3.82 24.54
N LYS A 2 50.16 2.66 24.53
CA LYS A 2 49.79 1.87 25.73
C LYS A 2 48.59 2.45 26.50
N ARG A 3 47.38 1.91 26.33
CA ARG A 3 46.87 0.55 26.64
C ARG A 3 46.06 0.63 27.95
N ILE A 4 44.80 0.22 27.85
CA ILE A 4 44.05 -0.57 28.85
C ILE A 4 43.79 0.15 30.17
N PHE A 5 42.58 0.69 30.35
CA PHE A 5 41.73 0.53 31.56
C PHE A 5 40.54 1.51 31.45
N LEU A 6 39.44 1.11 30.80
CA LEU A 6 38.10 1.63 31.10
C LEU A 6 37.07 0.67 30.49
N LEU A 7 37.07 -0.57 30.98
CA LEU A 7 36.08 -1.60 30.64
C LEU A 7 35.95 -2.53 31.85
N SER A 8 35.52 -1.98 32.99
CA SER A 8 35.19 -2.72 34.23
C SER A 8 34.63 -1.79 35.32
N VAL A 9 33.45 -1.19 35.09
CA VAL A 9 32.57 -0.69 36.17
C VAL A 9 31.14 -1.08 35.83
N LEU A 10 30.89 -2.38 35.72
CA LEU A 10 29.54 -2.95 35.68
C LEU A 10 29.55 -4.33 36.35
N THR A 11 30.12 -4.41 37.55
CA THR A 11 30.05 -5.60 38.44
C THR A 11 30.52 -5.20 39.83
N LEU A 12 29.59 -4.80 40.70
CA LEU A 12 29.49 -5.08 42.14
C LEU A 12 28.52 -4.06 42.79
N LEU A 13 27.63 -4.56 43.67
CA LEU A 13 26.43 -3.94 44.29
C LEU A 13 25.20 -4.06 43.38
N LEU A 14 24.34 -5.10 43.45
CA LEU A 14 23.85 -5.83 44.62
C LEU A 14 23.56 -7.30 44.23
N CYS A 15 24.51 -8.20 44.52
CA CYS A 15 24.15 -9.60 44.79
C CYS A 15 23.53 -9.64 46.19
N ILE A 16 22.24 -9.38 46.29
CA ILE A 16 21.44 -9.96 47.38
C ILE A 16 21.24 -11.42 46.97
N PRO A 17 21.60 -12.41 47.80
CA PRO A 17 21.18 -13.76 47.52
C PRO A 17 19.64 -13.75 47.54
N MET A 18 19.01 -14.00 46.40
CA MET A 18 17.64 -14.50 46.40
C MET A 18 17.68 -15.72 47.30
N LEU A 19 17.14 -15.57 48.51
CA LEU A 19 16.80 -16.68 49.38
C LEU A 19 15.93 -17.59 48.53
N ALA A 20 16.52 -18.71 48.08
CA ALA A 20 15.78 -19.82 47.55
C ALA A 20 14.78 -20.21 48.64
N GLY A 21 13.54 -19.78 48.46
CA GLY A 21 12.44 -20.13 49.32
C GLY A 21 12.37 -21.64 49.41
N THR A 22 12.16 -22.11 50.64
CA THR A 22 11.67 -23.44 50.98
C THR A 22 10.65 -23.97 49.97
N PRO A 23 10.50 -25.31 49.79
CA PRO A 23 9.53 -25.88 48.86
C PRO A 23 8.19 -25.17 49.02
N LYS A 24 7.72 -24.46 47.97
CA LYS A 24 6.44 -23.75 48.02
C LYS A 24 5.37 -24.82 48.26
N ASP A 25 4.85 -24.89 49.48
CA ASP A 25 3.65 -25.67 49.76
C ASP A 25 2.58 -25.24 48.76
N THR A 26 2.04 -26.21 48.02
CA THR A 26 0.98 -25.96 47.03
C THR A 26 -0.19 -25.22 47.70
N VAL A 27 -0.57 -24.05 47.18
CA VAL A 27 -1.68 -23.28 47.75
C VAL A 27 -3.01 -23.83 47.24
N ARG A 28 -3.87 -24.27 48.15
CA ARG A 28 -5.14 -24.94 47.86
C ARG A 28 -6.30 -24.00 48.13
N ILE A 29 -7.06 -23.68 47.09
CA ILE A 29 -8.15 -22.71 47.12
C ILE A 29 -9.46 -23.43 46.79
N LEU A 30 -10.45 -23.36 47.68
CA LEU A 30 -11.80 -23.88 47.44
C LEU A 30 -12.82 -22.74 47.37
N ALA A 31 -13.54 -22.64 46.26
CA ALA A 31 -14.74 -21.82 46.15
C ALA A 31 -15.99 -22.66 46.41
N ILE A 32 -16.80 -22.29 47.41
CA ILE A 32 -18.15 -22.84 47.59
C ILE A 32 -19.13 -21.87 46.96
N GLY A 33 -19.68 -22.23 45.79
CA GLY A 33 -20.40 -21.23 45.03
C GLY A 33 -21.24 -21.73 43.86
N ASN A 34 -21.50 -20.76 42.99
CA ASN A 34 -22.42 -20.84 41.86
C ASN A 34 -21.77 -20.18 40.62
N SER A 35 -22.56 -19.68 39.68
CA SER A 35 -22.09 -19.04 38.45
C SER A 35 -20.96 -18.01 38.65
N PHE A 36 -20.97 -17.22 39.73
CA PHE A 36 -19.88 -16.25 39.99
C PHE A 36 -18.54 -16.91 40.32
N SER A 37 -18.56 -18.04 41.03
CA SER A 37 -17.32 -18.78 41.34
C SER A 37 -16.76 -19.42 40.07
N GLN A 38 -17.65 -19.92 39.21
CA GLN A 38 -17.25 -20.43 37.91
C GLN A 38 -16.55 -19.35 37.07
N ASP A 39 -17.13 -18.16 37.00
CA ASP A 39 -16.57 -17.05 36.23
C ASP A 39 -15.23 -16.54 36.83
N ALA A 40 -15.03 -16.63 38.16
CA ALA A 40 -13.86 -16.05 38.82
C ALA A 40 -12.67 -17.00 39.03
N VAL A 41 -12.91 -18.29 39.31
CA VAL A 41 -11.84 -19.22 39.74
C VAL A 41 -11.58 -20.37 38.76
N GLU A 42 -12.48 -20.65 37.82
CA GLU A 42 -12.29 -21.78 36.89
C GLU A 42 -11.42 -21.47 35.68
N GLN A 43 -11.11 -20.19 35.44
CA GLN A 43 -10.32 -19.72 34.31
C GLN A 43 -9.37 -18.62 34.76
N ASN A 44 -8.17 -18.57 34.18
CA ASN A 44 -7.13 -17.57 34.37
C ASN A 44 -6.43 -17.58 35.75
N LEU A 45 -7.11 -17.95 36.84
CA LEU A 45 -6.51 -17.90 38.18
C LEU A 45 -5.35 -18.89 38.36
N TYR A 46 -5.45 -20.08 37.75
CA TYR A 46 -4.35 -21.06 37.76
C TYR A 46 -3.17 -20.54 36.94
N GLU A 47 -3.44 -20.03 35.75
CA GLU A 47 -2.43 -19.57 34.80
C GLU A 47 -1.71 -18.30 35.29
N LEU A 48 -2.41 -17.40 35.99
CA LEU A 48 -1.81 -16.27 36.70
C LEU A 48 -0.79 -16.75 37.75
N ALA A 49 -1.13 -17.77 38.53
CA ALA A 49 -0.23 -18.35 39.52
C ALA A 49 0.93 -19.14 38.88
N GLU A 50 0.67 -19.86 37.80
CA GLU A 50 1.68 -20.58 37.02
C GLU A 50 2.72 -19.61 36.44
N ALA A 51 2.30 -18.46 35.92
CA ALA A 51 3.19 -17.44 35.38
C ALA A 51 4.21 -16.91 36.41
N ASP A 52 3.83 -16.86 37.69
CA ASP A 52 4.71 -16.45 38.79
C ASP A 52 5.36 -17.66 39.52
N GLY A 53 5.23 -18.87 38.94
CA GLY A 53 5.80 -20.11 39.47
C GLY A 53 5.24 -20.48 40.86
N ILE A 54 3.96 -20.20 41.10
CA ILE A 54 3.25 -20.52 42.35
C ILE A 54 2.41 -21.79 42.12
N PRO A 55 2.77 -22.93 42.74
CA PRO A 55 1.96 -24.13 42.62
C PRO A 55 0.62 -23.95 43.34
N VAL A 56 -0.50 -24.09 42.62
CA VAL A 56 -1.84 -23.95 43.18
C VAL A 56 -2.75 -25.12 42.78
N ILE A 57 -3.67 -25.49 43.68
CA ILE A 57 -4.81 -26.37 43.39
C ILE A 57 -6.08 -25.57 43.64
N ILE A 58 -6.97 -25.51 42.65
CA ILE A 58 -8.23 -24.76 42.73
C ILE A 58 -9.39 -25.75 42.65
N GLY A 59 -10.21 -25.78 43.70
CA GLY A 59 -11.48 -26.48 43.76
C GLY A 59 -12.65 -25.51 43.62
N ASN A 60 -13.68 -25.89 42.87
CA ASN A 60 -14.97 -25.21 42.86
C ASN A 60 -16.09 -26.20 43.17
N ALA A 61 -16.72 -26.05 44.34
CA ALA A 61 -17.92 -26.77 44.73
C ALA A 61 -19.15 -26.07 44.12
N TYR A 62 -19.41 -26.37 42.84
CA TYR A 62 -20.34 -25.62 42.01
C TYR A 62 -21.77 -26.20 42.02
N ILE A 63 -22.75 -25.33 42.28
CA ILE A 63 -24.17 -25.54 41.97
C ILE A 63 -24.72 -24.27 41.30
N SER A 64 -25.26 -24.39 40.08
CA SER A 64 -25.78 -23.24 39.32
C SER A 64 -26.85 -22.45 40.10
N GLY A 65 -26.70 -21.13 40.16
CA GLY A 65 -27.64 -20.22 40.86
C GLY A 65 -27.85 -20.50 42.35
N CYS A 66 -26.99 -21.31 42.98
CA CYS A 66 -27.23 -21.82 44.34
C CYS A 66 -27.12 -20.71 45.41
N PRO A 67 -28.17 -20.48 46.22
CA PRO A 67 -28.09 -19.57 47.37
C PRO A 67 -27.46 -20.26 48.59
N LEU A 68 -26.99 -19.46 49.55
CA LEU A 68 -26.42 -19.98 50.82
C LEU A 68 -27.37 -20.94 51.57
N GLU A 69 -28.68 -20.70 51.49
CA GLU A 69 -29.69 -21.58 52.06
C GLU A 69 -29.60 -23.00 51.51
N ARG A 70 -29.49 -23.16 50.18
CA ARG A 70 -29.39 -24.48 49.54
C ARG A 70 -28.07 -25.15 49.87
N HIS A 71 -26.96 -24.41 49.93
CA HIS A 71 -25.69 -24.96 50.40
C HIS A 71 -25.84 -25.53 51.81
N LEU A 72 -26.40 -24.78 52.76
CA LEU A 72 -26.65 -25.23 54.13
C LEU A 72 -27.61 -26.44 54.18
N ASN A 73 -28.72 -26.41 53.45
CA ASN A 73 -29.68 -27.51 53.42
C ASN A 73 -29.05 -28.78 52.83
N ASN A 74 -28.16 -28.65 51.84
CA ASN A 74 -27.41 -29.78 51.29
C ASN A 74 -26.45 -30.37 52.34
N THR A 75 -25.84 -29.55 53.21
CA THR A 75 -25.00 -30.07 54.32
C THR A 75 -25.82 -30.83 55.37
N LYS A 76 -27.02 -30.33 55.72
CA LYS A 76 -27.90 -30.96 56.72
C LYS A 76 -28.41 -32.33 56.26
N ASN A 77 -28.64 -32.49 54.96
CA ASN A 77 -29.20 -33.71 54.37
C ASN A 77 -28.16 -34.57 53.64
N ASN A 78 -26.88 -34.18 53.70
CA ASN A 78 -25.75 -34.80 52.98
C ASN A 78 -26.05 -35.06 51.48
N VAL A 79 -26.59 -34.05 50.79
CA VAL A 79 -27.04 -34.18 49.40
C VAL A 79 -25.85 -34.12 48.44
N ALA A 80 -25.78 -35.11 47.55
CA ALA A 80 -24.73 -35.26 46.54
C ALA A 80 -25.07 -34.49 45.25
N ASP A 81 -25.09 -33.15 45.33
CA ASP A 81 -25.64 -32.25 44.31
C ASP A 81 -24.57 -31.38 43.62
N TYR A 82 -23.33 -31.42 44.11
CA TYR A 82 -22.26 -30.56 43.62
C TYR A 82 -21.60 -31.14 42.35
N ALA A 83 -21.33 -30.27 41.38
CA ALA A 83 -20.35 -30.52 40.34
C ALA A 83 -18.99 -29.99 40.84
N TYR A 84 -18.18 -30.87 41.41
CA TYR A 84 -16.86 -30.51 41.92
C TYR A 84 -15.88 -30.38 40.76
N ARG A 85 -15.28 -29.20 40.61
CA ARG A 85 -14.31 -28.93 39.54
C ARG A 85 -12.95 -28.65 40.15
N LYS A 86 -11.92 -29.38 39.70
CA LYS A 86 -10.55 -29.31 40.25
C LYS A 86 -9.56 -28.95 39.14
N ILE A 87 -8.70 -27.98 39.40
CA ILE A 87 -7.67 -27.43 38.47
C ILE A 87 -6.32 -27.45 39.19
N GLY A 88 -5.24 -27.75 38.47
CA GLY A 88 -3.89 -27.81 39.05
C GLY A 88 -3.49 -29.19 39.60
N GLU A 89 -4.37 -30.18 39.51
CA GLU A 89 -4.06 -31.54 39.99
C GLU A 89 -2.91 -32.15 39.16
N GLY A 90 -1.90 -32.70 39.86
CA GLY A 90 -0.68 -33.22 39.24
C GLY A 90 0.24 -32.15 38.63
N GLY A 91 0.03 -30.87 38.95
CA GLY A 91 0.80 -29.76 38.38
C GLY A 91 0.39 -29.39 36.96
N SER A 92 -0.80 -29.79 36.51
CA SER A 92 -1.34 -29.45 35.19
C SER A 92 -2.52 -28.48 35.30
N GLY A 93 -2.63 -27.53 34.37
CA GLY A 93 -3.83 -26.67 34.23
C GLY A 93 -5.10 -27.40 33.78
N VAL A 94 -5.08 -28.74 33.72
CA VAL A 94 -6.22 -29.54 33.28
C VAL A 94 -7.33 -29.48 34.33
N LYS A 95 -8.51 -29.04 33.89
CA LYS A 95 -9.73 -29.04 34.69
C LYS A 95 -10.41 -30.41 34.66
N LYS A 96 -10.58 -31.03 35.84
CA LYS A 96 -11.41 -32.23 36.03
C LYS A 96 -12.75 -31.88 36.65
N GLU A 97 -13.83 -32.54 36.23
CA GLU A 97 -15.17 -32.37 36.80
C GLU A 97 -15.68 -33.71 37.35
N ILE A 98 -16.10 -33.72 38.62
CA ILE A 98 -16.70 -34.85 39.33
C ILE A 98 -18.12 -34.44 39.74
N ARG A 99 -19.13 -35.10 39.16
CA ARG A 99 -20.54 -34.82 39.45
C ARG A 99 -21.06 -35.67 40.59
N GLY A 100 -22.08 -35.16 41.27
CA GLY A 100 -22.76 -35.91 42.33
C GLY A 100 -21.91 -36.03 43.58
N MET A 101 -21.17 -34.97 43.94
CA MET A 101 -20.42 -34.92 45.20
C MET A 101 -21.24 -34.23 46.29
N THR A 102 -21.05 -34.68 47.52
CA THR A 102 -21.50 -33.99 48.74
C THR A 102 -20.48 -32.93 49.12
N LEU A 103 -20.89 -31.84 49.77
CA LEU A 103 -19.93 -30.83 50.25
C LEU A 103 -18.90 -31.43 51.23
N GLU A 104 -19.29 -32.39 52.06
CA GLU A 104 -18.41 -33.11 52.98
C GLU A 104 -17.19 -33.70 52.27
N LYS A 105 -17.42 -34.58 51.27
CA LYS A 105 -16.35 -35.17 50.45
C LYS A 105 -15.47 -34.15 49.74
N ILE A 106 -16.01 -32.99 49.35
CA ILE A 106 -15.21 -31.94 48.70
C ILE A 106 -14.27 -31.26 49.72
N LEU A 107 -14.75 -31.02 50.93
CA LEU A 107 -13.94 -30.45 52.00
C LEU A 107 -12.82 -31.40 52.46
N GLU A 108 -13.04 -32.71 52.35
CA GLU A 108 -12.07 -33.76 52.68
C GLU A 108 -11.07 -34.06 51.53
N ASP A 109 -11.33 -33.58 50.32
CA ASP A 109 -10.54 -33.91 49.12
C ASP A 109 -9.08 -33.40 49.20
N GLU A 110 -8.88 -32.22 49.80
CA GLU A 110 -7.58 -31.56 49.93
C GLU A 110 -7.51 -30.81 51.28
N PRO A 111 -6.31 -30.61 51.85
CA PRO A 111 -6.14 -29.72 53.00
C PRO A 111 -6.23 -28.26 52.55
N TRP A 112 -7.46 -27.77 52.33
CA TRP A 112 -7.72 -26.43 51.77
C TRP A 112 -7.14 -25.29 52.61
N ASP A 113 -6.26 -24.48 52.01
CA ASP A 113 -5.65 -23.30 52.64
C ASP A 113 -6.61 -22.10 52.65
N TYR A 114 -7.41 -21.97 51.59
CA TYR A 114 -8.39 -20.90 51.43
C TYR A 114 -9.76 -21.48 51.09
N VAL A 115 -10.82 -21.03 51.79
CA VAL A 115 -12.20 -21.45 51.48
C VAL A 115 -13.10 -20.22 51.39
N SER A 116 -13.75 -20.03 50.24
CA SER A 116 -14.61 -18.87 50.01
C SER A 116 -16.10 -19.18 50.07
N PHE A 117 -16.88 -18.22 50.56
CA PHE A 117 -18.34 -18.21 50.49
C PHE A 117 -18.85 -17.06 49.62
N GLN A 118 -19.96 -17.29 48.91
CA GLN A 118 -20.66 -16.28 48.13
C GLN A 118 -22.16 -16.52 48.16
N GLN A 119 -22.93 -15.51 47.76
CA GLN A 119 -24.38 -15.59 47.63
C GLN A 119 -24.81 -15.69 46.16
N ALA A 120 -26.03 -16.16 45.90
CA ALA A 120 -26.66 -16.10 44.58
C ALA A 120 -26.97 -14.64 44.19
N SER A 121 -26.93 -14.35 42.88
CA SER A 121 -26.98 -12.97 42.39
C SER A 121 -28.16 -12.13 42.89
N PRO A 122 -29.42 -12.61 42.82
CA PRO A 122 -30.57 -11.80 43.22
C PRO A 122 -30.60 -11.48 44.73
N LEU A 123 -29.83 -12.24 45.52
CA LEU A 123 -29.77 -12.15 46.98
C LEU A 123 -28.47 -11.53 47.48
N SER A 124 -27.51 -11.25 46.59
CA SER A 124 -26.15 -10.83 46.99
C SER A 124 -26.12 -9.47 47.69
N GLY A 125 -27.10 -8.59 47.43
CA GLY A 125 -27.28 -7.33 48.14
C GLY A 125 -28.26 -7.39 49.33
N LYS A 126 -28.71 -8.58 49.75
CA LYS A 126 -29.67 -8.76 50.85
C LYS A 126 -29.00 -9.38 52.07
N TYR A 127 -28.55 -8.53 53.00
CA TYR A 127 -27.81 -8.95 54.19
C TYR A 127 -28.54 -10.02 55.02
N GLU A 128 -29.87 -9.95 55.10
CA GLU A 128 -30.70 -10.87 55.91
C GLU A 128 -30.55 -12.33 55.45
N THR A 129 -30.23 -12.53 54.17
CA THR A 129 -29.97 -13.86 53.60
C THR A 129 -28.60 -14.41 53.99
N PHE A 130 -27.62 -13.54 54.27
CA PHE A 130 -26.36 -13.97 54.87
C PHE A 130 -26.55 -14.25 56.35
N GLU A 131 -27.25 -13.36 57.07
CA GLU A 131 -27.53 -13.49 58.49
C GLU A 131 -28.21 -14.82 58.85
N SER A 132 -29.15 -15.24 58.02
CA SER A 132 -29.94 -16.45 58.23
C SER A 132 -29.17 -17.76 58.01
N PHE A 133 -28.18 -17.78 57.10
CA PHE A 133 -27.63 -19.04 56.57
C PHE A 133 -26.11 -19.16 56.68
N LEU A 134 -25.37 -18.04 56.59
CA LEU A 134 -23.90 -18.06 56.58
C LEU A 134 -23.29 -18.61 57.89
N PRO A 135 -23.74 -18.24 59.10
CA PRO A 135 -23.11 -18.72 60.34
C PRO A 135 -23.10 -20.25 60.47
N ALA A 136 -24.22 -20.90 60.16
CA ALA A 136 -24.33 -22.35 60.26
C ALA A 136 -23.50 -23.07 59.18
N LEU A 137 -23.50 -22.54 57.95
CA LEU A 137 -22.68 -23.10 56.86
C LEU A 137 -21.18 -22.90 57.14
N TYR A 138 -20.80 -21.73 57.67
CA TYR A 138 -19.43 -21.42 58.07
C TYR A 138 -18.91 -22.39 59.14
N GLU A 139 -19.66 -22.61 60.23
CA GLU A 139 -19.24 -23.54 61.27
C GLU A 139 -19.19 -24.99 60.76
N TYR A 140 -20.10 -25.40 59.86
CA TYR A 140 -20.04 -26.71 59.21
C TYR A 140 -18.73 -26.92 58.42
N VAL A 141 -18.36 -25.92 57.61
CA VAL A 141 -17.14 -25.95 56.79
C VAL A 141 -15.89 -25.89 57.67
N LYS A 142 -15.86 -24.96 58.64
CA LYS A 142 -14.74 -24.76 59.56
C LYS A 142 -14.40 -25.99 60.38
N ALA A 143 -15.39 -26.82 60.70
CA ALA A 143 -15.17 -28.08 61.40
C ALA A 143 -14.46 -29.17 60.55
N ARG A 144 -14.34 -28.98 59.23
CA ARG A 144 -13.93 -30.01 58.25
C ARG A 144 -12.73 -29.62 57.40
N VAL A 145 -12.12 -28.46 57.65
CA VAL A 145 -10.90 -28.00 56.97
C VAL A 145 -9.78 -27.79 58.00
N PRO A 146 -8.51 -27.69 57.58
CA PRO A 146 -7.39 -27.43 58.48
C PRO A 146 -7.64 -26.22 59.40
N LYS A 147 -7.12 -26.26 60.63
CA LYS A 147 -7.37 -25.21 61.64
C LYS A 147 -6.81 -23.84 61.26
N ASP A 148 -5.81 -23.83 60.39
CA ASP A 148 -5.12 -22.68 59.83
C ASP A 148 -5.72 -22.23 58.47
N ALA A 149 -6.75 -22.92 57.96
CA ALA A 149 -7.46 -22.51 56.76
C ALA A 149 -8.03 -21.10 56.91
N ARG A 150 -7.85 -20.29 55.87
CA ARG A 150 -8.28 -18.90 55.80
C ARG A 150 -9.59 -18.80 55.04
N PHE A 151 -10.63 -18.32 55.72
CA PHE A 151 -11.93 -18.12 55.10
C PHE A 151 -12.03 -16.79 54.36
N MET A 152 -12.79 -16.77 53.28
CA MET A 152 -12.96 -15.59 52.41
C MET A 152 -14.43 -15.36 52.07
N MET A 153 -14.82 -14.09 51.93
CA MET A 153 -16.09 -13.72 51.30
C MET A 153 -15.81 -13.25 49.87
N HIS A 154 -16.43 -13.89 48.87
CA HIS A 154 -16.34 -13.45 47.49
C HIS A 154 -17.48 -12.48 47.18
N GLN A 155 -17.12 -11.21 46.97
CA GLN A 155 -18.05 -10.15 46.59
C GLN A 155 -18.43 -10.32 45.12
N THR A 156 -19.71 -10.55 44.85
CA THR A 156 -20.23 -10.67 43.48
C THR A 156 -20.31 -9.31 42.80
N TRP A 157 -20.46 -9.29 41.47
CA TRP A 157 -20.56 -8.05 40.68
C TRP A 157 -22.00 -7.65 40.40
N ALA A 158 -22.19 -6.34 40.19
CA ALA A 158 -23.44 -5.79 39.68
C ALA A 158 -23.62 -6.12 38.20
N TYR A 159 -24.87 -6.26 37.77
CA TYR A 159 -25.21 -6.55 36.38
C TYR A 159 -24.91 -5.39 35.43
N GLN A 160 -24.85 -5.72 34.14
CA GLN A 160 -24.81 -4.71 33.06
C GLN A 160 -26.00 -3.76 33.19
N GLN A 161 -25.82 -2.48 32.88
CA GLN A 161 -26.81 -1.42 33.11
C GLN A 161 -28.12 -1.66 32.34
N ASP A 162 -28.08 -2.37 31.22
CA ASP A 162 -29.22 -2.76 30.38
C ASP A 162 -29.66 -4.23 30.59
N SER A 163 -29.17 -4.90 31.65
CA SER A 163 -29.48 -6.30 31.91
C SER A 163 -30.97 -6.57 32.08
N GLY A 164 -31.50 -7.52 31.32
CA GLY A 164 -32.89 -7.99 31.41
C GLY A 164 -33.18 -8.95 32.57
N HIS A 165 -32.18 -9.28 33.40
CA HIS A 165 -32.31 -10.30 34.43
C HIS A 165 -33.30 -9.88 35.53
N SER A 166 -34.23 -10.77 35.89
CA SER A 166 -35.32 -10.49 36.85
C SER A 166 -34.81 -9.99 38.21
N GLY A 167 -33.70 -10.54 38.70
CA GLY A 167 -33.04 -10.10 39.93
C GLY A 167 -32.58 -8.64 39.94
N PHE A 168 -32.36 -8.00 38.78
CA PHE A 168 -31.95 -6.60 38.71
C PHE A 168 -33.07 -5.64 39.11
N LYS A 169 -34.33 -6.05 38.91
CA LYS A 169 -35.52 -5.28 39.28
C LYS A 169 -35.57 -4.96 40.78
N ASN A 170 -35.01 -5.85 41.61
CA ASN A 170 -34.90 -5.62 43.06
C ASN A 170 -34.06 -4.40 43.42
N TYR A 171 -33.22 -3.92 42.50
CA TYR A 171 -32.34 -2.77 42.67
C TYR A 171 -32.74 -1.60 41.77
N GLY A 172 -33.99 -1.58 41.30
CA GLY A 172 -34.50 -0.55 40.39
C GLY A 172 -33.82 -0.54 39.02
N GLN A 173 -33.21 -1.67 38.61
CA GLN A 173 -32.40 -1.77 37.39
C GLN A 173 -31.26 -0.74 37.33
N ASN A 174 -30.70 -0.42 38.50
CA ASN A 174 -29.58 0.51 38.62
C ASN A 174 -28.32 -0.23 39.06
N GLN A 175 -27.29 -0.16 38.22
CA GLN A 175 -26.03 -0.89 38.42
C GLN A 175 -25.35 -0.48 39.74
N MET A 176 -25.26 0.83 40.01
CA MET A 176 -24.63 1.34 41.23
C MET A 176 -25.44 1.00 42.49
N THR A 177 -26.77 1.02 42.43
CA THR A 177 -27.63 0.56 43.54
C THR A 177 -27.36 -0.89 43.88
N MET A 178 -27.27 -1.77 42.88
CA MET A 178 -26.95 -3.19 43.09
C MET A 178 -25.53 -3.37 43.63
N TYR A 179 -24.53 -2.68 43.06
CA TYR A 179 -23.14 -2.72 43.52
C TYR A 179 -23.01 -2.30 44.99
N ASN A 180 -23.60 -1.17 45.37
CA ASN A 180 -23.55 -0.65 46.73
C ASN A 180 -24.23 -1.62 47.72
N ALA A 181 -25.38 -2.19 47.35
CA ALA A 181 -26.08 -3.16 48.18
C ALA A 181 -25.27 -4.45 48.39
N ILE A 182 -24.62 -4.98 47.34
CA ILE A 182 -23.76 -6.15 47.43
C ILE A 182 -22.56 -5.87 48.35
N THR A 183 -21.91 -4.72 48.15
CA THR A 183 -20.72 -4.32 48.92
C THR A 183 -21.05 -4.19 50.42
N ASP A 184 -22.16 -3.53 50.77
CA ASP A 184 -22.63 -3.45 52.16
C ASP A 184 -22.93 -4.84 52.75
N ALA A 185 -23.74 -5.63 52.05
CA ALA A 185 -24.18 -6.95 52.52
C ALA A 185 -22.99 -7.89 52.76
N VAL A 186 -22.04 -7.94 51.84
CA VAL A 186 -20.83 -8.80 51.94
C VAL A 186 -19.92 -8.35 53.09
N ASN A 187 -19.71 -7.03 53.25
CA ASN A 187 -18.90 -6.51 54.35
C ASN A 187 -19.53 -6.76 55.72
N ARG A 188 -20.85 -6.65 55.84
CA ARG A 188 -21.57 -7.00 57.07
C ARG A 188 -21.55 -8.52 57.32
N ALA A 189 -21.71 -9.33 56.27
CA ALA A 189 -21.62 -10.79 56.36
C ALA A 189 -20.23 -11.27 56.78
N ALA A 190 -19.15 -10.65 56.28
CA ALA A 190 -17.78 -10.95 56.71
C ALA A 190 -17.60 -10.70 58.22
N LYS A 191 -18.13 -9.58 58.75
CA LYS A 191 -18.11 -9.26 60.18
C LYS A 191 -18.92 -10.26 61.01
N LEU A 192 -20.08 -10.71 60.52
CA LEU A 192 -20.96 -11.66 61.18
C LEU A 192 -20.25 -12.96 61.59
N VAL A 193 -19.42 -13.51 60.69
CA VAL A 193 -18.65 -14.75 60.93
C VAL A 193 -17.16 -14.51 61.18
N LYS A 194 -16.76 -13.25 61.42
CA LYS A 194 -15.37 -12.82 61.68
C LYS A 194 -14.36 -13.22 60.58
N ILE A 195 -14.82 -13.28 59.33
CA ILE A 195 -13.96 -13.46 58.16
C ILE A 195 -13.24 -12.14 57.87
N LYS A 196 -11.90 -12.20 57.79
CA LYS A 196 -11.06 -11.01 57.56
C LYS A 196 -10.72 -10.75 56.08
N ILE A 197 -11.03 -11.69 55.20
CA ILE A 197 -10.67 -11.62 53.79
C ILE A 197 -11.95 -11.47 52.97
N VAL A 198 -12.07 -10.34 52.26
CA VAL A 198 -13.08 -10.13 51.22
C VAL A 198 -12.34 -10.07 49.90
N ILE A 199 -12.77 -10.86 48.91
CA ILE A 199 -12.32 -10.76 47.51
C ILE A 199 -13.24 -9.74 46.81
N PRO A 200 -12.77 -8.52 46.51
CA PRO A 200 -13.63 -7.43 46.07
C PRO A 200 -13.87 -7.44 44.54
N THR A 201 -14.30 -8.59 44.00
CA THR A 201 -14.49 -8.76 42.55
C THR A 201 -15.55 -7.79 42.00
N GLY A 202 -16.61 -7.55 42.76
CA GLY A 202 -17.65 -6.58 42.37
C GLY A 202 -17.08 -5.17 42.20
N THR A 203 -16.18 -4.75 43.08
CA THR A 203 -15.48 -3.47 42.98
C THR A 203 -14.51 -3.46 41.80
N ALA A 204 -13.75 -4.53 41.56
CA ALA A 204 -12.86 -4.60 40.40
C ALA A 204 -13.61 -4.51 39.07
N VAL A 205 -14.78 -5.14 38.95
CA VAL A 205 -15.62 -5.01 37.75
C VAL A 205 -16.13 -3.57 37.59
N GLN A 206 -16.53 -2.89 38.67
CA GLN A 206 -16.90 -1.47 38.60
C GLN A 206 -15.71 -0.58 38.23
N ASN A 207 -14.51 -0.85 38.74
CA ASN A 207 -13.30 -0.12 38.39
C ASN A 207 -13.01 -0.27 36.89
N ALA A 208 -13.02 -1.50 36.36
CA ALA A 208 -12.78 -1.75 34.93
C ALA A 208 -13.80 -1.03 34.03
N ARG A 209 -15.08 -0.95 34.46
CA ARG A 209 -16.15 -0.22 33.75
C ARG A 209 -15.91 1.28 33.61
N THR A 210 -15.07 1.88 34.46
CA THR A 210 -14.70 3.31 34.33
C THR A 210 -13.73 3.58 33.18
N SER A 211 -13.11 2.54 32.63
CA SER A 211 -12.20 2.64 31.48
C SER A 211 -12.94 2.49 30.13
N PHE A 212 -12.20 2.53 29.02
CA PHE A 212 -12.71 2.25 27.67
C PHE A 212 -13.35 0.85 27.51
N VAL A 213 -13.12 -0.07 28.45
CA VAL A 213 -13.81 -1.38 28.47
C VAL A 213 -15.32 -1.19 28.63
N GLY A 214 -15.75 -0.17 29.40
CA GLY A 214 -17.14 0.12 29.66
C GLY A 214 -17.89 -1.09 30.21
N ASP A 215 -19.15 -1.25 29.82
CA ASP A 215 -20.00 -2.35 30.28
C ASP A 215 -19.79 -3.68 29.52
N ASN A 216 -18.81 -3.74 28.60
CA ASN A 216 -18.52 -4.88 27.73
C ASN A 216 -17.71 -5.99 28.45
N MET A 217 -18.17 -6.37 29.64
CA MET A 217 -17.53 -7.34 30.55
C MET A 217 -18.38 -8.59 30.73
N THR A 218 -19.53 -8.67 30.07
CA THR A 218 -20.50 -9.74 30.27
C THR A 218 -20.95 -10.36 28.96
N ARG A 219 -21.29 -11.65 28.98
CA ARG A 219 -21.77 -12.40 27.80
C ARG A 219 -23.28 -12.32 27.59
N ASP A 220 -24.04 -12.01 28.64
CA ASP A 220 -25.51 -12.02 28.65
C ASP A 220 -26.12 -10.96 29.58
N GLY A 221 -25.33 -9.97 30.01
CA GLY A 221 -25.75 -8.91 30.91
C GLY A 221 -25.56 -9.21 32.40
N TYR A 222 -25.18 -10.45 32.78
CA TYR A 222 -25.02 -10.82 34.20
C TYR A 222 -23.94 -11.87 34.49
N HIS A 223 -23.47 -12.61 33.49
CA HIS A 223 -22.29 -13.45 33.61
C HIS A 223 -21.08 -12.86 32.87
N LEU A 224 -19.89 -12.97 33.45
CA LEU A 224 -18.68 -12.38 32.86
C LEU A 224 -18.31 -13.06 31.53
N ASP A 225 -17.82 -12.27 30.57
CA ASP A 225 -17.34 -12.80 29.29
C ASP A 225 -16.00 -13.56 29.45
N LEU A 226 -15.66 -14.39 28.47
CA LEU A 226 -14.47 -15.26 28.53
C LEU A 226 -13.13 -14.50 28.44
N LEU A 227 -13.13 -13.23 28.05
CA LEU A 227 -11.94 -12.40 27.91
C LEU A 227 -11.76 -11.50 29.14
N VAL A 228 -12.20 -10.25 29.06
CA VAL A 228 -11.81 -9.21 30.03
C VAL A 228 -12.58 -9.33 31.35
N GLY A 229 -13.84 -9.74 31.30
CA GLY A 229 -14.69 -10.00 32.46
C GLY A 229 -14.07 -11.00 33.43
N ARG A 230 -13.96 -12.25 33.00
CA ARG A 230 -13.41 -13.35 33.83
C ARG A 230 -11.95 -13.12 34.20
N TYR A 231 -11.15 -12.53 33.32
CA TYR A 231 -9.76 -12.19 33.64
C TYR A 231 -9.66 -11.16 34.77
N THR A 232 -10.50 -10.12 34.77
CA THR A 232 -10.57 -9.14 35.88
C THR A 232 -10.92 -9.80 37.21
N ALA A 233 -11.87 -10.75 37.20
CA ALA A 233 -12.23 -11.51 38.39
C ALA A 233 -11.08 -12.37 38.90
N ALA A 234 -10.40 -13.11 38.02
CA ALA A 234 -9.23 -13.91 38.36
C ALA A 234 -8.07 -13.05 38.89
N CYS A 235 -7.78 -11.90 38.26
CA CYS A 235 -6.80 -10.92 38.74
C CYS A 235 -7.12 -10.44 40.16
N THR A 236 -8.40 -10.28 40.49
CA THR A 236 -8.81 -9.83 41.84
C THR A 236 -8.58 -10.89 42.90
N TRP A 237 -8.89 -12.16 42.57
CA TRP A 237 -8.54 -13.30 43.42
C TRP A 237 -7.03 -13.43 43.60
N TYR A 238 -6.29 -13.31 42.51
CA TYR A 238 -4.83 -13.39 42.49
C TYR A 238 -4.20 -12.30 43.37
N GLU A 239 -4.57 -11.03 43.15
CA GLU A 239 -4.08 -9.90 43.94
C GLU A 239 -4.40 -10.07 45.42
N LYS A 240 -5.60 -10.56 45.77
CA LYS A 240 -6.00 -10.65 47.17
C LYS A 240 -5.24 -11.74 47.93
N ILE A 241 -4.87 -12.82 47.24
CA ILE A 241 -4.18 -13.98 47.85
C ILE A 241 -2.66 -13.78 47.81
N PHE A 242 -2.12 -13.27 46.69
CA PHE A 242 -0.69 -13.23 46.43
C PHE A 242 -0.09 -11.80 46.42
N GLY A 243 -0.88 -10.75 46.14
CA GLY A 243 -0.51 -9.34 46.37
C GLY A 243 0.37 -8.65 45.33
N HIS A 244 0.50 -9.22 44.12
CA HIS A 244 1.37 -8.68 43.06
C HIS A 244 0.82 -8.94 41.64
N VAL A 245 -0.46 -8.64 41.40
CA VAL A 245 -1.09 -8.83 40.08
C VAL A 245 -0.56 -7.87 39.02
N LEU A 246 -0.11 -6.67 39.41
CA LEU A 246 0.49 -5.71 38.49
C LEU A 246 1.81 -6.27 37.95
N GLY A 247 1.92 -6.35 36.62
CA GLY A 247 3.12 -6.87 35.95
C GLY A 247 3.15 -8.39 35.79
N ASN A 248 2.13 -9.12 36.23
CA ASN A 248 2.02 -10.56 35.95
C ASN A 248 2.00 -10.79 34.42
N SER A 249 2.80 -11.73 33.92
CA SER A 249 3.02 -11.91 32.49
C SER A 249 1.86 -12.57 31.74
N TYR A 250 1.01 -13.35 32.42
CA TYR A 250 -0.08 -14.08 31.78
C TYR A 250 -1.17 -13.14 31.24
N ALA A 251 -1.77 -13.52 30.12
CA ALA A 251 -3.00 -12.94 29.59
C ALA A 251 -3.73 -14.01 28.75
N PRO A 252 -5.07 -14.09 28.81
CA PRO A 252 -5.83 -15.01 27.97
C PRO A 252 -5.68 -14.62 26.49
N GLN A 253 -5.69 -15.64 25.63
CA GLN A 253 -5.61 -15.46 24.17
C GLN A 253 -6.71 -14.51 23.68
N GLY A 254 -6.33 -13.49 22.91
CA GLY A 254 -7.25 -12.49 22.36
C GLY A 254 -7.53 -11.28 23.27
N LEU A 255 -6.96 -11.23 24.48
CA LEU A 255 -6.99 -10.03 25.32
C LEU A 255 -5.86 -9.07 24.90
N THR A 256 -6.21 -7.82 24.58
CA THR A 256 -5.24 -6.79 24.21
C THR A 256 -4.42 -6.32 25.43
N ALA A 257 -3.23 -5.76 25.19
CA ALA A 257 -2.37 -5.24 26.26
C ALA A 257 -3.11 -4.23 27.16
N ASP A 258 -3.82 -3.26 26.57
CA ASP A 258 -4.60 -2.27 27.32
C ASP A 258 -5.67 -2.92 28.21
N ARG A 259 -6.38 -3.94 27.70
CA ARG A 259 -7.43 -4.63 28.48
C ARG A 259 -6.84 -5.48 29.59
N LYS A 260 -5.66 -6.09 29.36
CA LYS A 260 -4.89 -6.78 30.39
C LYS A 260 -4.53 -5.83 31.52
N GLU A 261 -3.98 -4.66 31.18
CA GLU A 261 -3.57 -3.64 32.16
C GLU A 261 -4.77 -3.08 32.91
N VAL A 262 -5.87 -2.73 32.23
CA VAL A 262 -7.13 -2.32 32.88
C VAL A 262 -7.58 -3.37 33.89
N ALA A 263 -7.60 -4.65 33.52
CA ALA A 263 -8.02 -5.73 34.42
C ALA A 263 -7.11 -5.88 35.64
N GLN A 264 -5.79 -5.80 35.44
CA GLN A 264 -4.80 -5.88 36.54
C GLN A 264 -4.88 -4.65 37.46
N MET A 265 -4.98 -3.43 36.91
CA MET A 265 -5.15 -2.19 37.69
C MET A 265 -6.48 -2.15 38.43
N ALA A 266 -7.58 -2.54 37.77
CA ALA A 266 -8.90 -2.62 38.38
C ALA A 266 -8.91 -3.55 39.59
N ALA A 267 -8.27 -4.72 39.47
CA ALA A 267 -8.09 -5.67 40.56
C ALA A 267 -7.19 -5.11 41.68
N TYR A 268 -6.04 -4.54 41.32
CA TYR A 268 -5.08 -3.92 42.23
C TYR A 268 -5.71 -2.82 43.10
N GLU A 269 -6.45 -1.91 42.46
CA GLU A 269 -7.17 -0.82 43.14
C GLU A 269 -8.33 -1.34 43.97
N ALA A 270 -9.08 -2.32 43.47
CA ALA A 270 -10.18 -2.91 44.24
C ALA A 270 -9.70 -3.59 45.53
N VAL A 271 -8.53 -4.23 45.53
CA VAL A 271 -7.98 -4.84 46.75
C VAL A 271 -7.57 -3.81 47.81
N ARG A 272 -7.13 -2.62 47.38
CA ARG A 272 -6.75 -1.49 48.27
C ARG A 272 -7.94 -0.65 48.70
N HIS A 273 -8.93 -0.54 47.84
CA HIS A 273 -10.12 0.28 47.99
C HIS A 273 -11.39 -0.55 47.76
N PRO A 274 -11.65 -1.58 48.60
CA PRO A 274 -12.68 -2.60 48.35
C PRO A 274 -14.12 -2.11 48.49
N ASP A 275 -14.32 -0.87 48.92
CA ASP A 275 -15.61 -0.26 49.24
C ASP A 275 -15.94 0.96 48.36
N ARG A 276 -15.11 1.31 47.38
CA ARG A 276 -15.35 2.42 46.46
C ARG A 276 -14.90 2.10 45.03
N VAL A 277 -15.61 2.67 44.06
CA VAL A 277 -15.19 2.61 42.65
C VAL A 277 -14.01 3.58 42.47
N THR A 278 -12.93 3.06 41.91
CA THR A 278 -11.74 3.81 41.54
C THR A 278 -11.70 3.95 40.03
N GLU A 279 -11.52 5.17 39.55
CA GLU A 279 -11.41 5.45 38.11
C GLU A 279 -10.09 4.89 37.57
N ILE A 280 -10.16 4.08 36.51
CA ILE A 280 -9.01 3.46 35.87
C ILE A 280 -8.64 4.29 34.64
N ASN A 281 -7.69 5.20 34.82
CA ASN A 281 -7.13 5.99 33.75
C ASN A 281 -5.88 5.30 33.16
N VAL A 282 -6.00 4.83 31.93
CA VAL A 282 -4.91 4.16 31.19
C VAL A 282 -3.95 5.19 30.55
N ALA A 283 -4.31 6.47 30.52
CA ALA A 283 -3.51 7.53 29.87
C ALA A 283 -2.18 7.84 30.55
N GLU A 284 -1.93 7.34 31.78
CA GLU A 284 -0.67 7.52 32.50
C GLU A 284 0.38 6.43 32.21
N LEU A 285 0.06 5.44 31.36
CA LEU A 285 0.98 4.38 30.98
C LEU A 285 1.86 4.80 29.80
N PRO A 286 3.13 4.34 29.73
CA PRO A 286 4.00 4.63 28.60
C PRO A 286 3.45 3.97 27.33
N VAL A 287 2.94 4.79 26.41
CA VAL A 287 2.43 4.36 25.10
C VAL A 287 3.56 4.50 24.07
N VAL A 288 4.29 3.41 23.83
CA VAL A 288 5.47 3.41 22.95
C VAL A 288 5.11 3.87 21.54
N TYR A 289 3.95 3.46 21.01
CA TYR A 289 3.57 3.87 19.65
C TYR A 289 3.35 5.37 19.48
N ARG A 290 3.14 6.12 20.58
CA ARG A 290 3.03 7.59 20.56
C ARG A 290 4.36 8.30 20.80
N ASP A 291 5.40 7.58 21.21
CA ASP A 291 6.75 8.13 21.38
C ASP A 291 7.46 8.18 20.03
N SER A 292 7.58 9.39 19.45
CA SER A 292 8.25 9.60 18.18
C SER A 292 9.76 9.36 18.22
N SER A 293 10.37 9.25 19.41
CA SER A 293 11.78 8.89 19.56
C SER A 293 12.04 7.38 19.52
N ALA A 294 11.00 6.55 19.67
CA ALA A 294 11.11 5.11 19.61
C ALA A 294 11.28 4.60 18.16
N PRO A 295 12.02 3.50 17.92
CA PRO A 295 12.13 2.90 16.60
C PRO A 295 10.77 2.52 16.01
N VAL A 296 10.57 2.74 14.71
CA VAL A 296 9.30 2.45 14.01
C VAL A 296 8.77 1.05 14.32
N GLU A 297 9.61 0.01 14.26
CA GLU A 297 9.16 -1.35 14.53
C GLU A 297 8.64 -1.54 15.96
N ALA A 298 9.27 -0.91 16.96
CA ALA A 298 8.81 -0.98 18.35
C ALA A 298 7.44 -0.29 18.52
N ARG A 299 7.23 0.82 17.80
CA ARG A 299 5.95 1.54 17.77
C ARG A 299 4.86 0.71 17.09
N VAL A 300 5.20 0.05 15.98
CA VAL A 300 4.27 -0.85 15.28
C VAL A 300 3.90 -2.05 16.15
N ASP A 301 4.88 -2.69 16.79
CA ASP A 301 4.63 -3.84 17.68
C ASP A 301 3.73 -3.46 18.86
N ASP A 302 4.00 -2.32 19.51
CA ASP A 302 3.18 -1.80 20.60
C ASP A 302 1.74 -1.53 20.12
N LEU A 303 1.57 -0.79 19.03
CA LEU A 303 0.24 -0.48 18.48
C LEU A 303 -0.51 -1.75 18.09
N LEU A 304 0.13 -2.67 17.36
CA LEU A 304 -0.48 -3.90 16.89
C LEU A 304 -0.95 -4.80 18.04
N SER A 305 -0.22 -4.82 19.16
CA SER A 305 -0.59 -5.57 20.37
C SER A 305 -1.83 -5.01 21.09
N ARG A 306 -2.14 -3.73 20.87
CA ARG A 306 -3.29 -3.02 21.44
C ARG A 306 -4.53 -3.16 20.59
N MET A 307 -4.40 -3.51 19.30
CA MET A 307 -5.52 -3.59 18.36
C MET A 307 -6.38 -4.84 18.55
N THR A 308 -7.69 -4.64 18.48
CA THR A 308 -8.70 -5.69 18.29
C THR A 308 -8.67 -6.24 16.86
N LEU A 309 -9.32 -7.38 16.64
CA LEU A 309 -9.44 -7.94 15.29
C LEU A 309 -10.17 -6.98 14.33
N HIS A 310 -11.21 -6.28 14.79
CA HIS A 310 -11.94 -5.34 13.96
C HIS A 310 -11.05 -4.17 13.51
N GLU A 311 -10.35 -3.53 14.45
CA GLU A 311 -9.38 -2.46 14.14
C GLU A 311 -8.31 -2.95 13.16
N LYS A 312 -7.81 -4.19 13.34
CA LYS A 312 -6.85 -4.80 12.41
C LYS A 312 -7.42 -4.91 11.00
N ILE A 313 -8.65 -5.41 10.85
CA ILE A 313 -9.28 -5.56 9.53
C ILE A 313 -9.58 -4.19 8.90
N CYS A 314 -10.02 -3.19 9.67
CA CYS A 314 -10.23 -1.83 9.14
C CYS A 314 -8.95 -1.26 8.52
N GLN A 315 -7.77 -1.54 9.09
CA GLN A 315 -6.49 -1.13 8.52
C GLN A 315 -6.17 -1.75 7.15
N LEU A 316 -6.82 -2.85 6.79
CA LEU A 316 -6.61 -3.61 5.56
C LEU A 316 -7.62 -3.24 4.45
N ASN A 317 -8.37 -2.15 4.61
CA ASN A 317 -9.40 -1.73 3.65
C ASN A 317 -9.17 -0.28 3.20
N GLN A 318 -9.50 -0.04 1.94
CA GLN A 318 -9.50 1.28 1.33
C GLN A 318 -10.86 1.59 0.70
N TYR A 319 -11.48 2.69 1.12
CA TYR A 319 -12.73 3.20 0.52
C TYR A 319 -12.48 4.49 -0.27
N VAL A 320 -13.55 5.12 -0.77
CA VAL A 320 -13.48 6.39 -1.51
C VAL A 320 -13.98 7.56 -0.66
N LEU A 321 -13.40 8.75 -0.88
CA LEU A 321 -13.83 10.01 -0.28
C LEU A 321 -13.83 11.11 -1.35
N GLY A 322 -14.86 11.97 -1.38
CA GLY A 322 -14.88 13.17 -2.23
C GLY A 322 -15.46 13.00 -3.64
N ARG A 323 -16.20 11.92 -3.95
CA ARG A 323 -16.92 11.80 -5.23
C ARG A 323 -18.27 12.56 -5.29
N ASN A 324 -18.81 12.94 -4.13
CA ASN A 324 -20.06 13.71 -4.00
C ASN A 324 -20.02 14.49 -2.68
N ASP A 325 -19.27 15.59 -2.67
CA ASP A 325 -18.91 16.39 -1.50
C ASP A 325 -19.67 17.72 -1.43
N ASN A 326 -20.95 17.71 -1.85
CA ASN A 326 -21.84 18.86 -1.64
C ASN A 326 -21.69 19.35 -0.19
N ILE A 327 -21.42 20.66 -0.02
CA ILE A 327 -21.07 21.27 1.26
C ILE A 327 -22.10 20.96 2.37
N ASN A 328 -23.36 20.73 2.00
CA ASN A 328 -24.46 20.38 2.91
C ASN A 328 -24.38 18.94 3.45
N ASN A 329 -23.62 18.04 2.81
CA ASN A 329 -23.58 16.60 3.07
C ASN A 329 -22.21 16.09 3.54
N ILE A 330 -21.23 16.98 3.72
CA ILE A 330 -19.86 16.61 4.13
C ILE A 330 -19.88 15.82 5.45
N GLY A 331 -20.61 16.30 6.47
CA GLY A 331 -20.70 15.64 7.77
C GLY A 331 -21.31 14.24 7.70
N GLU A 332 -22.33 14.04 6.86
CA GLU A 332 -22.93 12.73 6.64
C GLU A 332 -21.96 11.77 5.95
N THR A 333 -21.21 12.25 4.96
CA THR A 333 -20.22 11.46 4.23
C THR A 333 -19.10 10.98 5.15
N VAL A 334 -18.59 11.85 6.03
CA VAL A 334 -17.56 11.50 7.03
C VAL A 334 -18.09 10.47 8.03
N SER A 335 -19.30 10.68 8.57
CA SER A 335 -19.88 9.80 9.60
C SER A 335 -20.16 8.36 9.17
N ARG A 336 -20.21 8.08 7.86
CA ARG A 336 -20.47 6.74 7.32
C ARG A 336 -19.22 5.89 7.14
N ILE A 337 -18.04 6.53 7.09
CA ILE A 337 -16.77 5.84 6.97
C ILE A 337 -16.30 5.47 8.38
N PRO A 338 -15.91 4.21 8.65
CA PRO A 338 -15.40 3.83 9.96
C PRO A 338 -14.22 4.70 10.38
N SER A 339 -14.19 5.18 11.63
CA SER A 339 -13.08 6.00 12.15
C SER A 339 -11.77 5.21 12.19
N GLU A 340 -11.82 3.88 12.25
CA GLU A 340 -10.65 3.00 12.22
C GLU A 340 -10.13 2.66 10.79
N ILE A 341 -10.71 3.23 9.72
CA ILE A 341 -10.37 2.87 8.34
C ILE A 341 -8.87 3.02 8.03
N GLY A 342 -8.32 2.07 7.27
CA GLY A 342 -6.91 2.03 6.92
C GLY A 342 -6.51 3.12 5.93
N SER A 343 -7.27 3.23 4.84
CA SER A 343 -6.97 4.15 3.76
C SER A 343 -8.23 4.67 3.06
N LEU A 344 -8.10 5.79 2.36
CA LEU A 344 -9.11 6.34 1.46
C LEU A 344 -8.47 6.79 0.14
N ILE A 345 -9.17 6.54 -0.98
CA ILE A 345 -8.92 7.22 -2.25
C ILE A 345 -9.56 8.61 -2.16
N TYR A 346 -8.75 9.66 -2.19
CA TYR A 346 -9.22 11.02 -1.99
C TYR A 346 -9.43 11.78 -3.30
N PHE A 347 -10.69 12.09 -3.61
CA PHE A 347 -11.09 12.80 -4.82
C PHE A 347 -11.23 14.32 -4.64
N GLY A 348 -10.75 14.93 -3.56
CA GLY A 348 -10.67 16.40 -3.46
C GLY A 348 -9.32 16.97 -3.91
N ASP A 349 -9.21 18.30 -3.92
CA ASP A 349 -7.98 19.06 -4.20
C ASP A 349 -7.69 20.17 -3.15
N ASP A 350 -8.38 20.10 -2.01
CA ASP A 350 -8.18 20.94 -0.83
C ASP A 350 -8.01 20.10 0.43
N ALA A 351 -7.60 20.74 1.54
CA ALA A 351 -7.35 20.03 2.79
C ALA A 351 -8.59 19.92 3.69
N VAL A 352 -9.71 20.58 3.40
CA VAL A 352 -10.85 20.74 4.32
C VAL A 352 -11.56 19.41 4.55
N LEU A 353 -12.06 18.77 3.49
CA LEU A 353 -12.76 17.49 3.59
C LEU A 353 -11.81 16.38 4.09
N ARG A 354 -10.57 16.40 3.59
CA ARG A 354 -9.52 15.48 4.02
C ARG A 354 -9.25 15.59 5.52
N ASN A 355 -9.07 16.81 6.04
CA ASN A 355 -8.78 17.05 7.45
C ASN A 355 -9.97 16.68 8.34
N ALA A 356 -11.20 16.95 7.89
CA ALA A 356 -12.39 16.51 8.60
C ALA A 356 -12.42 14.99 8.78
N MET A 357 -12.10 14.24 7.72
CA MET A 357 -12.02 12.78 7.79
C MET A 357 -10.84 12.29 8.65
N GLN A 358 -9.69 12.97 8.59
CA GLN A 358 -8.55 12.62 9.45
C GLN A 358 -8.84 12.88 10.93
N LYS A 359 -9.55 13.95 11.26
CA LYS A 359 -10.03 14.20 12.64
C LYS A 359 -10.96 13.10 13.09
N HIS A 360 -11.89 12.65 12.24
CA HIS A 360 -12.75 11.51 12.57
C HIS A 360 -11.93 10.27 12.97
N ALA A 361 -10.85 9.96 12.26
CA ALA A 361 -9.99 8.84 12.64
C ALA A 361 -9.15 9.08 13.89
N VAL A 362 -8.56 10.27 14.05
CA VAL A 362 -7.63 10.56 15.16
C VAL A 362 -8.37 10.81 16.49
N GLU A 363 -9.54 11.47 16.43
CA GLU A 363 -10.27 11.96 17.62
C GLU A 363 -11.41 11.02 18.02
N ASP A 364 -12.11 10.39 17.06
CA ASP A 364 -13.29 9.57 17.35
C ASP A 364 -12.98 8.06 17.45
N SER A 365 -11.79 7.60 17.03
CA SER A 365 -11.37 6.19 17.18
C SER A 365 -10.59 5.95 18.48
N ARG A 366 -10.65 4.71 19.00
CA ARG A 366 -10.02 4.34 20.28
C ARG A 366 -8.50 4.54 20.30
N LEU A 367 -7.82 4.22 19.20
CA LEU A 367 -6.35 4.22 19.12
C LEU A 367 -5.78 5.47 18.41
N GLY A 368 -6.63 6.28 17.79
CA GLY A 368 -6.22 7.49 17.06
C GLY A 368 -5.30 7.18 15.88
N ILE A 369 -5.53 6.08 15.16
CA ILE A 369 -4.68 5.67 14.03
C ILE A 369 -5.03 6.53 12.81
N PRO A 370 -4.09 7.30 12.23
CA PRO A 370 -4.35 8.17 11.09
C PRO A 370 -4.63 7.38 9.80
N ILE A 371 -5.36 7.96 8.85
CA ILE A 371 -5.71 7.39 7.54
C ILE A 371 -4.61 7.69 6.51
N LEU A 372 -4.33 6.72 5.63
CA LEU A 372 -3.55 6.92 4.39
C LEU A 372 -4.47 7.46 3.29
N PHE A 373 -4.08 8.54 2.61
CA PHE A 373 -4.88 9.12 1.52
C PHE A 373 -4.17 8.91 0.18
N GLY A 374 -4.76 8.04 -0.65
CA GLY A 374 -4.27 7.63 -1.96
C GLY A 374 -4.90 8.40 -3.12
N PHE A 375 -4.16 8.64 -4.20
CA PHE A 375 -4.72 9.15 -5.46
C PHE A 375 -3.85 8.82 -6.70
N ASP A 376 -4.45 8.78 -7.88
CA ASP A 376 -3.75 8.66 -9.16
C ASP A 376 -3.07 9.99 -9.54
N VAL A 377 -1.79 10.11 -9.23
CA VAL A 377 -0.92 11.26 -9.57
C VAL A 377 0.13 10.78 -10.56
N ILE A 378 -0.28 10.55 -11.81
CA ILE A 378 0.50 9.77 -12.79
C ILE A 378 1.60 10.60 -13.45
N HIS A 379 1.24 11.75 -14.03
CA HIS A 379 2.19 12.65 -14.71
C HIS A 379 1.98 14.12 -14.33
N GLY A 380 1.54 14.34 -13.11
CA GLY A 380 1.22 15.66 -12.57
C GLY A 380 0.01 15.61 -11.65
N PHE A 381 -0.25 16.70 -10.95
CA PHE A 381 -1.46 16.88 -10.14
C PHE A 381 -2.35 18.00 -10.72
N ARG A 382 -1.94 19.27 -10.58
CA ARG A 382 -2.51 20.42 -11.30
C ARG A 382 -1.59 20.87 -12.43
N THR A 383 -0.29 20.93 -12.16
CA THR A 383 0.72 21.07 -13.22
C THR A 383 0.87 19.73 -13.92
N ILE A 384 0.24 19.58 -15.08
CA ILE A 384 0.28 18.35 -15.89
C ILE A 384 1.48 18.39 -16.83
N TYR A 385 2.29 17.33 -16.79
CA TYR A 385 3.46 17.14 -17.62
C TYR A 385 3.11 16.23 -18.81
N GLN A 386 4.12 15.94 -19.63
CA GLN A 386 4.04 14.94 -20.68
C GLN A 386 3.60 13.58 -20.11
N ILE A 387 2.78 12.83 -20.86
CA ILE A 387 2.42 11.45 -20.50
C ILE A 387 3.70 10.58 -20.34
N PRO A 388 3.72 9.57 -19.45
CA PRO A 388 4.93 8.78 -19.16
C PRO A 388 5.65 8.22 -20.40
N LEU A 389 4.91 7.80 -21.43
CA LEU A 389 5.51 7.32 -22.68
C LEU A 389 6.34 8.41 -23.38
N GLY A 390 5.82 9.63 -23.41
CA GLY A 390 6.54 10.79 -23.93
C GLY A 390 7.71 11.16 -23.03
N GLN A 391 7.57 11.09 -21.70
CA GLN A 391 8.68 11.35 -20.77
C GLN A 391 9.87 10.42 -21.05
N ALA A 392 9.62 9.14 -21.32
CA ALA A 392 10.67 8.18 -21.69
C ALA A 392 11.42 8.59 -22.96
N CYS A 393 10.74 9.25 -23.90
CA CYS A 393 11.36 9.74 -25.13
C CYS A 393 12.35 10.89 -24.89
N SER A 394 12.34 11.50 -23.69
CA SER A 394 13.36 12.49 -23.30
C SER A 394 14.74 11.89 -23.09
N TRP A 395 14.82 10.60 -22.73
CA TRP A 395 16.05 9.95 -22.26
C TRP A 395 16.75 10.72 -21.13
N ASN A 396 15.95 11.34 -20.27
CA ASN A 396 16.38 12.17 -19.15
C ASN A 396 15.53 11.80 -17.91
N PRO A 397 15.92 10.75 -17.16
CA PRO A 397 15.17 10.30 -15.98
C PRO A 397 15.12 11.36 -14.87
N GLU A 398 16.07 12.30 -14.84
CA GLU A 398 16.07 13.42 -13.88
C GLU A 398 14.89 14.37 -14.10
N LEU A 399 14.48 14.60 -15.36
CA LEU A 399 13.26 15.39 -15.63
C LEU A 399 12.00 14.67 -15.16
N ALA A 400 11.94 13.33 -15.28
CA ALA A 400 10.81 12.56 -14.75
C ALA A 400 10.78 12.61 -13.22
N SER A 401 11.95 12.47 -12.58
CA SER A 401 12.08 12.66 -11.12
C SER A 401 11.67 14.07 -10.67
N GLU A 402 12.03 15.11 -11.43
CA GLU A 402 11.63 16.49 -11.14
C GLU A 402 10.11 16.67 -11.25
N ALA A 403 9.49 16.14 -12.31
CA ALA A 403 8.04 16.17 -12.50
C ALA A 403 7.31 15.46 -11.36
N CYS A 404 7.77 14.26 -10.96
CA CYS A 404 7.20 13.52 -9.83
C CYS A 404 7.34 14.28 -8.51
N ARG A 405 8.46 14.98 -8.28
CA ARG A 405 8.66 15.81 -7.07
C ARG A 405 7.71 16.99 -7.02
N VAL A 406 7.46 17.65 -8.15
CA VAL A 406 6.45 18.73 -8.23
C VAL A 406 5.05 18.16 -7.99
N ALA A 407 4.73 17.02 -8.61
CA ALA A 407 3.45 16.35 -8.43
C ALA A 407 3.22 15.91 -6.98
N ALA A 408 4.28 15.41 -6.31
CA ALA A 408 4.26 15.06 -4.88
C ALA A 408 3.97 16.27 -4.00
N ARG A 409 4.64 17.41 -4.24
CA ARG A 409 4.39 18.67 -3.53
C ARG A 409 2.94 19.13 -3.69
N GLU A 410 2.45 19.17 -4.92
CA GLU A 410 1.08 19.58 -5.21
C GLU A 410 0.07 18.64 -4.52
N ALA A 411 0.25 17.32 -4.64
CA ALA A 411 -0.63 16.32 -3.99
C ALA A 411 -0.57 16.41 -2.45
N TYR A 412 0.62 16.50 -1.87
CA TYR A 412 0.85 16.65 -0.42
C TYR A 412 0.11 17.87 0.15
N SER A 413 0.10 18.99 -0.59
CA SER A 413 -0.62 20.21 -0.20
C SER A 413 -2.15 20.09 -0.16
N THR A 414 -2.71 18.97 -0.62
CA THR A 414 -4.13 18.62 -0.51
C THR A 414 -4.40 17.53 0.54
N GLY A 415 -3.34 16.93 1.09
CA GLY A 415 -3.39 15.85 2.06
C GLY A 415 -3.34 14.44 1.47
N VAL A 416 -3.16 14.32 0.14
CA VAL A 416 -2.76 13.06 -0.50
C VAL A 416 -1.31 12.76 -0.10
N ASN A 417 -1.07 11.60 0.50
CA ASN A 417 0.24 11.17 1.02
C ASN A 417 0.72 9.85 0.40
N TRP A 418 -0.05 9.31 -0.53
CA TRP A 418 0.24 8.08 -1.23
C TRP A 418 -0.26 8.20 -2.67
N THR A 419 0.55 7.82 -3.66
CA THR A 419 0.14 7.83 -5.07
C THR A 419 0.23 6.45 -5.71
N PHE A 420 -0.73 6.17 -6.59
CA PHE A 420 -0.76 4.99 -7.44
C PHE A 420 0.13 5.17 -8.67
N SER A 421 1.42 5.45 -8.44
CA SER A 421 2.43 5.77 -9.45
C SER A 421 3.84 5.42 -8.92
N PRO A 422 4.80 5.02 -9.78
CA PRO A 422 4.72 4.93 -11.24
C PRO A 422 4.14 3.63 -11.77
N MET A 423 3.56 3.72 -12.97
CA MET A 423 3.24 2.56 -13.81
C MET A 423 4.49 2.18 -14.61
N VAL A 424 4.91 0.91 -14.53
CA VAL A 424 6.19 0.42 -15.12
C VAL A 424 6.00 -0.84 -15.95
N ASP A 425 4.79 -1.07 -16.46
CA ASP A 425 4.48 -2.23 -17.31
C ASP A 425 5.20 -2.10 -18.65
N VAL A 426 6.01 -3.11 -18.99
CA VAL A 426 6.62 -3.21 -20.33
C VAL A 426 5.52 -3.49 -21.36
N ALA A 427 5.36 -2.58 -22.32
CA ALA A 427 4.29 -2.67 -23.30
C ALA A 427 4.83 -2.78 -24.74
N ARG A 428 4.39 -3.82 -25.47
CA ARG A 428 4.82 -4.12 -26.85
C ARG A 428 3.65 -4.16 -27.85
N ASP A 429 2.47 -3.72 -27.40
CA ASP A 429 1.24 -3.71 -28.18
C ASP A 429 0.60 -2.31 -28.12
N PRO A 430 0.79 -1.45 -29.15
CA PRO A 430 0.24 -0.10 -29.14
C PRO A 430 -1.29 -0.05 -29.21
N ARG A 431 -1.99 -1.16 -29.45
CA ARG A 431 -3.47 -1.20 -29.35
C ARG A 431 -3.95 -0.99 -27.93
N TRP A 432 -3.15 -1.40 -26.94
CA TRP A 432 -3.51 -1.24 -25.53
C TRP A 432 -3.53 0.24 -25.15
N GLY A 433 -4.61 0.66 -24.50
CA GLY A 433 -4.80 2.06 -24.12
C GLY A 433 -3.72 2.58 -23.19
N ARG A 434 -3.29 1.75 -22.24
CA ARG A 434 -2.42 2.14 -21.12
C ARG A 434 -0.94 2.17 -21.47
N VAL A 435 -0.57 1.98 -22.75
CA VAL A 435 0.81 2.22 -23.22
C VAL A 435 1.25 3.65 -22.91
N SER A 436 0.32 4.61 -22.89
CA SER A 436 0.58 5.99 -22.52
C SER A 436 1.09 6.16 -21.07
N GLU A 437 0.74 5.24 -20.17
CA GLU A 437 1.01 5.32 -18.73
C GLU A 437 2.39 4.78 -18.34
N GLY A 438 3.02 3.98 -19.21
CA GLY A 438 4.34 3.38 -18.97
C GLY A 438 5.46 4.06 -19.75
N TYR A 439 6.68 3.52 -19.67
CA TYR A 439 7.88 4.12 -20.28
C TYR A 439 8.33 3.39 -21.56
N GLY A 440 7.41 2.67 -22.22
CA GLY A 440 7.62 2.05 -23.54
C GLY A 440 7.93 0.55 -23.49
N GLU A 441 8.64 0.06 -24.51
CA GLU A 441 8.78 -1.39 -24.79
C GLU A 441 9.99 -2.07 -24.15
N ASP A 442 10.88 -1.28 -23.56
CA ASP A 442 12.17 -1.74 -23.06
C ASP A 442 12.18 -1.96 -21.54
N PRO A 443 12.59 -3.15 -21.05
CA PRO A 443 12.70 -3.40 -19.61
C PRO A 443 13.68 -2.46 -18.88
N TYR A 444 14.79 -2.08 -19.51
CA TYR A 444 15.79 -1.21 -18.87
C TYR A 444 15.30 0.23 -18.78
N THR A 445 14.68 0.78 -19.84
CA THR A 445 14.06 2.11 -19.81
C THR A 445 12.98 2.20 -18.73
N ASN A 446 12.06 1.22 -18.67
CA ASN A 446 11.03 1.19 -17.62
C ASN A 446 11.64 1.09 -16.21
N ALA A 447 12.72 0.33 -16.03
CA ALA A 447 13.44 0.24 -14.76
C ALA A 447 14.08 1.58 -14.35
N VAL A 448 14.78 2.25 -15.26
CA VAL A 448 15.49 3.50 -14.98
C VAL A 448 14.52 4.64 -14.67
N PHE A 449 13.49 4.83 -15.50
CA PHE A 449 12.49 5.87 -15.28
C PHE A 449 11.60 5.55 -14.07
N GLY A 450 11.16 4.30 -13.90
CA GLY A 450 10.40 3.89 -12.72
C GLY A 450 11.15 4.15 -11.41
N ALA A 451 12.44 3.80 -11.35
CA ALA A 451 13.28 4.10 -10.19
C ALA A 451 13.46 5.61 -9.94
N ALA A 452 13.58 6.41 -11.01
CA ALA A 452 13.68 7.87 -10.90
C ALA A 452 12.38 8.49 -10.38
N SER A 453 11.22 8.03 -10.87
CA SER A 453 9.90 8.48 -10.42
C SER A 453 9.65 8.13 -8.95
N VAL A 454 10.01 6.92 -8.51
CA VAL A 454 9.94 6.52 -7.08
C VAL A 454 10.73 7.50 -6.19
N ARG A 455 11.98 7.81 -6.57
CA ARG A 455 12.79 8.80 -5.83
C ARG A 455 12.19 10.20 -5.88
N GLY A 456 11.61 10.59 -7.02
CA GLY A 456 10.94 11.87 -7.18
C GLY A 456 9.75 12.05 -6.25
N TYR A 457 8.92 11.03 -6.05
CA TYR A 457 7.78 11.09 -5.14
C TYR A 457 8.18 11.06 -3.66
N GLN A 458 9.10 10.14 -3.31
CA GLN A 458 9.35 9.80 -1.91
C GLN A 458 10.46 10.63 -1.25
N GLY A 459 11.35 11.22 -2.05
CA GLY A 459 12.59 11.80 -1.57
C GLY A 459 13.45 10.78 -0.81
N ASP A 460 14.37 11.30 0.01
CA ASP A 460 15.23 10.46 0.86
C ASP A 460 14.60 10.12 2.23
N ASP A 461 13.51 10.81 2.59
CA ASP A 461 12.81 10.65 3.87
C ASP A 461 11.30 10.92 3.68
N LEU A 462 10.50 9.86 3.79
CA LEU A 462 9.05 9.90 3.62
C LEU A 462 8.33 10.76 4.66
N SER A 463 8.96 11.07 5.79
CA SER A 463 8.33 11.87 6.85
C SER A 463 8.41 13.38 6.59
N LYS A 464 9.08 13.81 5.52
CA LYS A 464 9.28 15.23 5.18
C LYS A 464 8.11 15.77 4.38
N GLU A 465 7.87 17.07 4.55
CA GLU A 465 6.89 17.80 3.74
C GLU A 465 7.16 17.64 2.25
N ASN A 466 6.09 17.63 1.46
CA ASN A 466 6.10 17.51 -0.01
C ASN A 466 6.50 16.13 -0.55
N ASN A 467 6.84 15.17 0.30
CA ASN A 467 7.06 13.78 -0.10
C ASN A 467 5.78 12.96 0.08
N ILE A 468 5.54 12.03 -0.84
CA ILE A 468 4.42 11.09 -0.77
C ILE A 468 4.92 9.67 -1.08
N ALA A 469 4.25 8.66 -0.54
CA ALA A 469 4.57 7.26 -0.82
C ALA A 469 4.28 6.92 -2.29
N ALA A 470 5.21 6.22 -2.95
CA ALA A 470 5.03 5.69 -4.30
C ALA A 470 4.45 4.27 -4.28
N CYS A 471 3.65 3.94 -5.29
CA CYS A 471 3.06 2.62 -5.48
C CYS A 471 3.34 2.13 -6.90
N LEU A 472 4.20 1.12 -7.04
CA LEU A 472 4.49 0.54 -8.36
C LEU A 472 3.27 -0.20 -8.89
N LYS A 473 2.95 0.01 -10.17
CA LYS A 473 1.83 -0.69 -10.82
C LYS A 473 2.08 -1.08 -12.28
N HIS A 474 1.39 -2.07 -12.82
CA HIS A 474 0.47 -2.99 -12.14
C HIS A 474 1.12 -4.37 -12.04
N TYR A 475 1.39 -4.83 -10.83
CA TYR A 475 2.22 -6.01 -10.59
C TYR A 475 1.43 -7.31 -10.83
N VAL A 476 1.67 -8.08 -11.91
CA VAL A 476 2.67 -7.88 -12.97
C VAL A 476 2.19 -8.42 -14.33
N GLY A 477 2.77 -7.89 -15.41
CA GLY A 477 2.62 -8.43 -16.76
C GLY A 477 1.44 -7.85 -17.54
N TYR A 478 0.77 -6.85 -17.00
CA TYR A 478 -0.46 -6.29 -17.53
C TYR A 478 -0.33 -5.74 -18.96
N GLY A 479 0.82 -5.14 -19.30
CA GLY A 479 1.13 -4.66 -20.65
C GLY A 479 1.24 -5.74 -21.74
N ALA A 480 1.18 -7.02 -21.36
CA ALA A 480 1.12 -8.16 -22.29
C ALA A 480 -0.31 -8.61 -22.63
N SER A 481 -1.33 -7.82 -22.27
CA SER A 481 -2.74 -8.18 -22.42
C SER A 481 -3.07 -8.60 -23.86
N GLU A 482 -3.71 -9.76 -24.02
CA GLU A 482 -3.93 -10.38 -25.32
C GLU A 482 -4.68 -9.47 -26.31
N ALA A 483 -4.16 -9.39 -27.54
CA ALA A 483 -4.66 -8.52 -28.61
C ALA A 483 -4.69 -7.02 -28.24
N GLY A 484 -3.92 -6.62 -27.24
CA GLY A 484 -3.88 -5.26 -26.72
C GLY A 484 -5.22 -4.81 -26.13
N ARG A 485 -6.07 -5.74 -25.69
CA ARG A 485 -7.34 -5.43 -25.03
C ARG A 485 -7.15 -5.34 -23.53
N ASP A 486 -7.70 -4.31 -22.92
CA ASP A 486 -7.51 -4.11 -21.49
C ASP A 486 -8.12 -5.24 -20.62
N TYR A 487 -7.49 -5.52 -19.48
CA TYR A 487 -7.88 -6.50 -18.45
C TYR A 487 -7.86 -7.99 -18.82
N VAL A 488 -7.65 -8.33 -20.09
CA VAL A 488 -7.73 -9.73 -20.54
C VAL A 488 -6.50 -10.55 -20.09
N PRO A 489 -6.53 -11.88 -20.20
CA PRO A 489 -5.38 -12.72 -19.86
C PRO A 489 -4.10 -12.33 -20.59
N THR A 490 -2.99 -12.66 -19.93
CA THR A 490 -1.62 -12.47 -20.42
C THR A 490 -0.93 -13.82 -20.48
N GLU A 491 -0.35 -14.15 -21.62
CA GLU A 491 0.42 -15.38 -21.82
C GLU A 491 1.91 -15.09 -21.68
N ILE A 492 2.43 -15.30 -20.47
CA ILE A 492 3.82 -14.99 -20.10
C ILE A 492 4.49 -16.26 -19.62
N SER A 493 5.48 -16.74 -20.38
CA SER A 493 6.32 -17.85 -19.93
C SER A 493 7.13 -17.47 -18.68
N ARG A 494 7.49 -18.45 -17.84
CA ARG A 494 8.41 -18.26 -16.70
C ARG A 494 9.68 -17.49 -17.09
N GLN A 495 10.25 -17.80 -18.25
CA GLN A 495 11.44 -17.11 -18.77
C GLN A 495 11.15 -15.64 -19.08
N SER A 496 10.07 -15.33 -19.80
CA SER A 496 9.71 -13.95 -20.15
C SER A 496 9.33 -13.12 -18.91
N LEU A 497 8.71 -13.75 -17.90
CA LEU A 497 8.36 -13.10 -16.65
C LEU A 497 9.61 -12.49 -15.99
N TRP A 498 10.67 -13.27 -15.84
CA TRP A 498 11.93 -12.82 -15.24
C TRP A 498 12.79 -11.94 -16.14
N ASP A 499 12.83 -12.25 -17.44
CA ASP A 499 13.73 -11.57 -18.40
C ASP A 499 13.16 -10.21 -18.87
N THR A 500 11.83 -10.03 -18.85
CA THR A 500 11.17 -8.85 -19.45
C THR A 500 10.25 -8.10 -18.48
N TYR A 501 9.37 -8.80 -17.75
CA TYR A 501 8.26 -8.12 -17.04
C TYR A 501 8.54 -7.79 -15.57
N LEU A 502 9.33 -8.59 -14.86
CA LEU A 502 9.73 -8.32 -13.48
C LEU A 502 10.85 -7.26 -13.30
N PRO A 503 11.83 -7.09 -14.22
CA PRO A 503 12.96 -6.19 -13.99
C PRO A 503 12.59 -4.74 -13.63
N PRO A 504 11.59 -4.08 -14.24
CA PRO A 504 11.20 -2.73 -13.84
C PRO A 504 10.68 -2.64 -12.41
N PHE A 505 9.91 -3.64 -11.97
CA PHE A 505 9.41 -3.71 -10.60
C PHE A 505 10.53 -3.98 -9.60
N GLU A 506 11.48 -4.86 -9.94
CA GLU A 506 12.66 -5.10 -9.10
C GLU A 506 13.46 -3.80 -8.89
N ALA A 507 13.64 -3.02 -9.95
CA ALA A 507 14.35 -1.74 -9.89
C ALA A 507 13.59 -0.71 -9.04
N GLY A 508 12.26 -0.64 -9.15
CA GLY A 508 11.43 0.22 -8.31
C GLY A 508 11.47 -0.18 -6.83
N VAL A 509 11.43 -1.47 -6.53
CA VAL A 509 11.58 -1.99 -5.15
C VAL A 509 12.96 -1.64 -4.59
N LYS A 510 14.02 -1.81 -5.37
CA LYS A 510 15.39 -1.40 -4.98
C LYS A 510 15.54 0.11 -4.81
N ALA A 511 14.74 0.90 -5.53
CA ALA A 511 14.65 2.35 -5.37
C ALA A 511 13.87 2.76 -4.10
N GLY A 512 13.28 1.80 -3.39
CA GLY A 512 12.60 2.01 -2.11
C GLY A 512 11.10 2.27 -2.23
N ALA A 513 10.45 1.90 -3.34
CA ALA A 513 9.00 2.06 -3.50
C ALA A 513 8.25 1.52 -2.27
N ALA A 514 7.37 2.34 -1.70
CA ALA A 514 6.70 2.05 -0.44
C ALA A 514 5.64 0.95 -0.55
N THR A 515 4.97 0.85 -1.69
CA THR A 515 3.91 -0.14 -1.93
C THR A 515 3.91 -0.63 -3.38
N LEU A 516 3.13 -1.68 -3.63
CA LEU A 516 2.81 -2.14 -4.99
C LEU A 516 1.29 -2.31 -5.13
N MET A 517 0.79 -2.21 -6.35
CA MET A 517 -0.60 -2.50 -6.71
C MET A 517 -0.64 -3.77 -7.56
N SER A 518 -1.52 -4.71 -7.23
CA SER A 518 -1.73 -5.90 -8.07
C SER A 518 -2.28 -5.51 -9.45
N SER A 519 -2.20 -6.41 -10.42
CA SER A 519 -2.82 -6.18 -11.74
C SER A 519 -4.13 -6.95 -11.93
N PHE A 520 -4.91 -6.53 -12.93
CA PHE A 520 -6.18 -7.17 -13.29
C PHE A 520 -6.02 -8.50 -14.02
N ASN A 521 -4.96 -8.63 -14.82
CA ASN A 521 -4.79 -9.77 -15.72
C ASN A 521 -4.60 -11.10 -14.99
N ASN A 522 -4.94 -12.16 -15.72
CA ASN A 522 -4.48 -13.50 -15.42
C ASN A 522 -3.12 -13.76 -16.09
N ILE A 523 -2.14 -14.24 -15.34
CA ILE A 523 -0.80 -14.60 -15.82
C ILE A 523 -0.76 -16.11 -16.07
N SER A 524 -0.87 -16.51 -17.35
CA SER A 524 -0.72 -17.91 -17.81
C SER A 524 -1.56 -18.91 -17.01
N GLY A 525 -2.80 -18.54 -16.66
CA GLY A 525 -3.76 -19.34 -15.88
C GLY A 525 -3.98 -18.88 -14.44
N THR A 526 -3.11 -18.06 -13.84
CA THR A 526 -3.26 -17.56 -12.46
C THR A 526 -3.55 -16.05 -12.39
N PRO A 527 -4.69 -15.60 -11.84
CA PRO A 527 -4.97 -14.18 -11.60
C PRO A 527 -3.85 -13.50 -10.80
N ALA A 528 -3.38 -12.32 -11.24
CA ALA A 528 -2.28 -11.63 -10.56
C ALA A 528 -2.62 -11.30 -9.09
N SER A 529 -3.86 -10.90 -8.82
CA SER A 529 -4.36 -10.65 -7.46
C SER A 529 -4.46 -11.88 -6.55
N ALA A 530 -4.25 -13.09 -7.09
CA ALA A 530 -4.22 -14.33 -6.32
C ALA A 530 -2.95 -15.15 -6.59
N ASN A 531 -1.90 -14.51 -7.12
CA ASN A 531 -0.66 -15.17 -7.50
C ASN A 531 0.37 -15.13 -6.37
N ARG A 532 0.37 -16.17 -5.51
CA ARG A 532 1.31 -16.27 -4.38
C ARG A 532 2.78 -16.23 -4.82
N TYR A 533 3.09 -16.80 -5.99
CA TYR A 533 4.46 -16.84 -6.49
C TYR A 533 5.01 -15.44 -6.71
N THR A 534 4.27 -14.55 -7.38
CA THR A 534 4.73 -13.16 -7.58
C THR A 534 4.60 -12.33 -6.31
N LEU A 535 3.43 -12.36 -5.65
CA LEU A 535 3.10 -11.46 -4.53
C LEU A 535 3.84 -11.78 -3.23
N THR A 536 4.21 -13.04 -3.00
CA THR A 536 4.87 -13.47 -1.76
C THR A 536 6.27 -13.99 -2.02
N GLU A 537 6.43 -15.04 -2.84
CA GLU A 537 7.73 -15.71 -3.01
C GLU A 537 8.74 -14.78 -3.70
N VAL A 538 8.35 -14.07 -4.75
CA VAL A 538 9.23 -13.11 -5.43
C VAL A 538 9.34 -11.81 -4.64
N LEU A 539 8.21 -11.12 -4.43
CA LEU A 539 8.22 -9.76 -3.88
C LEU A 539 8.69 -9.69 -2.42
N LYS A 540 8.15 -10.54 -1.54
CA LYS A 540 8.39 -10.44 -0.09
C LYS A 540 9.56 -11.30 0.35
N GLU A 541 9.63 -12.54 -0.11
CA GLU A 541 10.67 -13.49 0.30
C GLU A 541 11.99 -13.25 -0.46
N LYS A 542 11.96 -13.21 -1.80
CA LYS A 542 13.17 -13.06 -2.62
C LYS A 542 13.70 -11.63 -2.70
N TRP A 543 12.84 -10.62 -2.85
CA TRP A 543 13.26 -9.22 -2.91
C TRP A 543 13.25 -8.51 -1.55
N GLY A 544 12.65 -9.10 -0.52
CA GLY A 544 12.68 -8.54 0.83
C GLY A 544 11.85 -7.26 1.00
N HIS A 545 10.84 -7.03 0.16
CA HIS A 545 10.01 -5.83 0.26
C HIS A 545 9.22 -5.81 1.59
N ASP A 546 9.37 -4.71 2.35
CA ASP A 546 8.80 -4.55 3.69
C ASP A 546 7.56 -3.64 3.75
N GLY A 547 7.13 -3.11 2.60
CA GLY A 547 5.85 -2.44 2.42
C GLY A 547 4.71 -3.42 2.21
N PHE A 548 3.62 -2.96 1.58
CA PHE A 548 2.42 -3.78 1.35
C PHE A 548 1.92 -3.71 -0.09
N VAL A 549 1.12 -4.71 -0.46
CA VAL A 549 0.39 -4.76 -1.74
C VAL A 549 -1.06 -4.35 -1.52
N VAL A 550 -1.51 -3.36 -2.29
CA VAL A 550 -2.93 -3.03 -2.44
C VAL A 550 -3.50 -3.74 -3.67
N SER A 551 -4.74 -4.21 -3.60
CA SER A 551 -5.43 -4.67 -4.81
C SER A 551 -5.62 -3.51 -5.77
N ASP A 552 -5.68 -3.78 -7.07
CA ASP A 552 -6.29 -2.82 -7.99
C ASP A 552 -7.81 -2.67 -7.70
N TRP A 553 -8.46 -1.72 -8.37
CA TRP A 553 -9.86 -1.37 -8.17
C TRP A 553 -10.79 -2.58 -8.31
N ASP A 554 -11.44 -2.99 -7.22
CA ASP A 554 -12.31 -4.17 -7.17
C ASP A 554 -11.61 -5.48 -7.64
N ALA A 555 -10.29 -5.55 -7.58
CA ALA A 555 -9.57 -6.70 -8.16
C ALA A 555 -9.78 -7.99 -7.36
N VAL A 556 -10.22 -7.92 -6.10
CA VAL A 556 -10.51 -9.11 -5.29
C VAL A 556 -11.82 -9.75 -5.76
N ILE A 557 -12.93 -9.01 -5.87
CA ILE A 557 -14.21 -9.59 -6.34
C ILE A 557 -14.10 -10.12 -7.77
N GLN A 558 -13.25 -9.50 -8.60
CA GLN A 558 -13.04 -9.91 -9.98
C GLN A 558 -12.43 -11.32 -10.12
N LEU A 559 -11.87 -11.91 -9.06
CA LEU A 559 -11.49 -13.33 -9.05
C LEU A 559 -12.68 -14.27 -9.35
N ILE A 560 -13.91 -13.82 -9.08
CA ILE A 560 -15.13 -14.54 -9.47
C ILE A 560 -15.33 -14.50 -10.99
N ASN A 561 -15.17 -13.32 -11.60
CA ASN A 561 -15.28 -13.15 -13.05
C ASN A 561 -14.21 -13.94 -13.81
N GLN A 562 -13.02 -14.07 -13.22
CA GLN A 562 -11.92 -14.88 -13.75
C GLN A 562 -12.10 -16.39 -13.51
N GLY A 563 -13.17 -16.80 -12.81
CA GLY A 563 -13.49 -18.20 -12.55
C GLY A 563 -12.61 -18.88 -11.49
N MET A 564 -11.80 -18.11 -10.73
CA MET A 564 -10.96 -18.66 -9.67
C MET A 564 -11.75 -18.85 -8.36
N ALA A 565 -12.68 -17.94 -8.06
CA ALA A 565 -13.50 -17.99 -6.85
C ALA A 565 -14.99 -18.14 -7.19
N ARG A 566 -15.75 -18.85 -6.36
CA ARG A 566 -17.20 -19.00 -6.54
C ARG A 566 -18.02 -17.85 -5.91
N ASP A 567 -17.45 -17.19 -4.91
CA ASP A 567 -18.09 -16.16 -4.09
C ASP A 567 -17.05 -15.20 -3.48
N GLY A 568 -17.51 -14.10 -2.89
CA GLY A 568 -16.62 -13.06 -2.33
C GLY A 568 -15.78 -13.53 -1.15
N LYS A 569 -16.24 -14.53 -0.39
CA LYS A 569 -15.47 -15.09 0.74
C LYS A 569 -14.30 -15.92 0.23
N GLU A 570 -14.52 -16.72 -0.80
CA GLU A 570 -13.46 -17.49 -1.44
C GLU A 570 -12.47 -16.56 -2.16
N ALA A 571 -12.95 -15.51 -2.82
CA ALA A 571 -12.09 -14.49 -3.43
C ALA A 571 -11.18 -13.80 -2.40
N ALA A 572 -11.74 -13.33 -1.28
CA ALA A 572 -10.97 -12.74 -0.18
C ALA A 572 -9.93 -13.72 0.38
N CYS A 573 -10.29 -15.00 0.53
CA CYS A 573 -9.38 -16.04 0.99
C CYS A 573 -8.18 -16.22 0.05
N TYR A 574 -8.41 -16.26 -1.28
CA TYR A 574 -7.34 -16.42 -2.26
C TYR A 574 -6.43 -15.19 -2.34
N ALA A 575 -7.01 -13.99 -2.41
CA ALA A 575 -6.24 -12.75 -2.48
C ALA A 575 -5.38 -12.53 -1.23
N PHE A 576 -5.96 -12.70 -0.04
CA PHE A 576 -5.26 -12.49 1.22
C PHE A 576 -4.12 -13.50 1.41
N ASN A 577 -4.37 -14.78 1.11
CA ASN A 577 -3.33 -15.82 1.23
C ASN A 577 -2.25 -15.73 0.13
N ALA A 578 -2.54 -15.10 -1.02
CA ALA A 578 -1.54 -14.83 -2.05
C ALA A 578 -0.60 -13.69 -1.66
N GLY A 579 -1.09 -12.73 -0.86
CA GLY A 579 -0.30 -11.62 -0.33
C GLY A 579 -0.81 -10.24 -0.68
N ILE A 580 -2.12 -10.07 -0.91
CA ILE A 580 -2.75 -8.74 -0.94
C ILE A 580 -3.09 -8.32 0.49
N GLU A 581 -2.43 -7.28 0.99
CA GLU A 581 -2.69 -6.74 2.32
C GLU A 581 -3.90 -5.82 2.36
N MET A 582 -4.07 -4.96 1.34
CA MET A 582 -5.12 -3.94 1.34
C MET A 582 -6.15 -4.18 0.23
N ASP A 583 -7.40 -4.34 0.63
CA ASP A 583 -8.57 -4.47 -0.23
C ASP A 583 -9.06 -3.08 -0.67
N MET A 584 -8.97 -2.80 -1.97
CA MET A 584 -9.40 -1.56 -2.59
C MET A 584 -10.85 -1.67 -3.06
N VAL A 585 -11.74 -0.93 -2.39
CA VAL A 585 -13.16 -0.73 -2.74
C VAL A 585 -14.07 -1.95 -2.58
N ASP A 586 -13.58 -3.20 -2.72
CA ASP A 586 -14.43 -4.40 -2.71
C ASP A 586 -15.19 -4.59 -1.37
N ASP A 587 -14.58 -4.16 -0.26
CA ASP A 587 -15.09 -4.32 1.10
C ASP A 587 -15.31 -5.82 1.46
N LEU A 588 -14.49 -6.71 0.89
CA LEU A 588 -14.56 -8.15 1.13
C LEU A 588 -13.76 -8.55 2.37
N TYR A 589 -12.64 -7.86 2.64
CA TYR A 589 -11.85 -8.15 3.84
C TYR A 589 -12.63 -7.84 5.12
N MET A 590 -13.33 -6.70 5.18
CA MET A 590 -14.26 -6.37 6.27
C MET A 590 -15.32 -7.45 6.46
N LYS A 591 -15.93 -7.93 5.37
CA LYS A 591 -17.05 -8.90 5.41
C LYS A 591 -16.61 -10.31 5.77
N HIS A 592 -15.42 -10.74 5.36
CA HIS A 592 -15.09 -12.16 5.30
C HIS A 592 -13.89 -12.60 6.13
N LEU A 593 -12.92 -11.73 6.44
CA LEU A 593 -11.76 -12.12 7.25
C LEU A 593 -12.14 -12.67 8.65
N PRO A 594 -13.14 -12.13 9.39
CA PRO A 594 -13.50 -12.70 10.70
C PRO A 594 -13.92 -14.18 10.62
N ALA A 595 -14.68 -14.53 9.58
CA ALA A 595 -15.13 -15.90 9.34
C ALA A 595 -13.99 -16.80 8.83
N LEU A 596 -13.14 -16.28 7.94
CA LEU A 596 -11.98 -17.03 7.42
C LEU A 596 -10.97 -17.36 8.54
N ILE A 597 -10.81 -16.47 9.51
CA ILE A 597 -9.96 -16.69 10.68
C ILE A 597 -10.55 -17.73 11.61
N SER A 598 -11.85 -17.63 11.94
CA SER A 598 -12.51 -18.61 12.80
C SER A 598 -12.55 -20.02 12.18
N GLU A 599 -12.52 -20.11 10.86
CA GLU A 599 -12.41 -21.37 10.10
C GLU A 599 -10.97 -21.86 9.89
N GLY A 600 -9.96 -21.11 10.34
CA GLY A 600 -8.54 -21.46 10.17
C GLY A 600 -8.06 -21.40 8.71
N LYS A 601 -8.77 -20.70 7.83
CA LYS A 601 -8.39 -20.46 6.42
C LYS A 601 -7.43 -19.29 6.25
N VAL A 602 -7.43 -18.38 7.23
CA VAL A 602 -6.47 -17.29 7.39
C VAL A 602 -6.00 -17.31 8.83
N SER A 603 -4.70 -17.18 9.07
CA SER A 603 -4.15 -17.13 10.43
C SER A 603 -4.09 -15.71 10.97
N MET A 604 -4.20 -15.55 12.29
CA MET A 604 -3.98 -14.25 12.95
C MET A 604 -2.57 -13.69 12.70
N ALA A 605 -1.56 -14.54 12.54
CA ALA A 605 -0.21 -14.11 12.23
C ALA A 605 -0.10 -13.43 10.84
N GLN A 606 -0.84 -13.93 9.84
CA GLN A 606 -0.91 -13.27 8.52
C GLN A 606 -1.61 -11.92 8.60
N VAL A 607 -2.69 -11.82 9.38
CA VAL A 607 -3.37 -10.53 9.63
C VAL A 607 -2.43 -9.55 10.33
N ASP A 608 -1.69 -10.02 11.33
CA ASP A 608 -0.74 -9.20 12.07
C ASP A 608 0.41 -8.71 11.19
N ASP A 609 0.95 -9.54 10.28
CA ASP A 609 1.96 -9.10 9.31
C ASP A 609 1.40 -8.07 8.30
N ALA A 610 0.19 -8.31 7.79
CA ALA A 610 -0.47 -7.40 6.87
C ALA A 610 -0.69 -6.00 7.48
N VAL A 611 -1.22 -5.97 8.70
CA VAL A 611 -1.45 -4.71 9.44
C VAL A 611 -0.13 -4.03 9.80
N ARG A 612 0.88 -4.81 10.22
CA ARG A 612 2.24 -4.30 10.51
C ARG A 612 2.81 -3.50 9.34
N ARG A 613 2.65 -3.98 8.11
CA ARG A 613 3.13 -3.30 6.89
C ARG A 613 2.40 -1.98 6.63
N VAL A 614 1.08 -1.95 6.82
CA VAL A 614 0.27 -0.71 6.69
C VAL A 614 0.68 0.31 7.77
N LEU A 615 0.78 -0.11 9.03
CA LEU A 615 1.19 0.77 10.14
C LEU A 615 2.61 1.30 9.95
N ARG A 616 3.54 0.47 9.49
CA ARG A 616 4.92 0.89 9.17
C ARG A 616 4.94 2.04 8.19
N LEU A 617 4.14 1.99 7.12
CA LEU A 617 4.06 3.10 6.16
C LEU A 617 3.52 4.37 6.81
N LYS A 618 2.47 4.26 7.64
CA LYS A 618 1.89 5.41 8.35
C LYS A 618 2.91 6.10 9.27
N PHE A 619 3.74 5.33 9.97
CA PHE A 619 4.85 5.87 10.76
C PHE A 619 5.96 6.48 9.88
N ARG A 620 6.34 5.83 8.78
CA ARG A 620 7.35 6.37 7.84
C ARG A 620 6.93 7.69 7.21
N LEU A 621 5.64 7.88 6.97
CA LEU A 621 5.06 9.14 6.48
C LEU A 621 4.89 10.20 7.59
N GLY A 622 5.20 9.89 8.85
CA GLY A 622 5.05 10.83 9.97
C GLY A 622 3.61 11.19 10.30
N LEU A 623 2.63 10.36 9.90
CA LEU A 623 1.20 10.68 10.05
C LEU A 623 0.72 10.67 11.50
N PHE A 624 1.45 10.01 12.41
CA PHE A 624 1.13 10.03 13.84
C PHE A 624 1.55 11.35 14.50
N GLU A 625 2.61 11.98 13.99
CA GLU A 625 3.13 13.27 14.48
C GLU A 625 2.42 14.44 13.81
N ASN A 626 2.20 14.35 12.49
CA ASN A 626 1.62 15.40 11.67
C ASN A 626 0.41 14.86 10.88
N PRO A 627 -0.71 14.54 11.56
CA PRO A 627 -1.85 13.94 10.89
C PRO A 627 -2.55 14.91 9.93
N TYR A 628 -2.49 16.23 10.15
CA TYR A 628 -3.29 17.23 9.42
C TYR A 628 -2.50 17.97 8.33
N THR A 629 -3.21 18.44 7.30
CA THR A 629 -2.64 19.21 6.19
C THR A 629 -3.00 20.68 6.34
N GLU A 630 -2.06 21.58 6.08
CA GLU A 630 -2.32 23.01 6.13
C GLU A 630 -3.24 23.47 5.00
N GLU A 631 -4.24 24.30 5.34
CA GLU A 631 -5.13 24.91 4.34
C GLU A 631 -4.47 26.16 3.76
N ARG A 632 -4.16 26.13 2.45
CA ARG A 632 -3.55 27.25 1.71
C ARG A 632 -4.34 27.61 0.44
N PRO A 633 -4.27 28.86 -0.04
CA PRO A 633 -4.85 29.26 -1.32
C PRO A 633 -4.30 28.43 -2.49
N GLN A 634 -5.04 28.33 -3.59
CA GLN A 634 -4.61 27.49 -4.74
C GLN A 634 -3.37 28.07 -5.45
N GLU A 635 -3.29 29.40 -5.53
CA GLU A 635 -2.21 30.15 -6.16
C GLU A 635 -0.83 29.97 -5.49
N GLU A 636 -0.81 29.57 -4.22
CA GLU A 636 0.43 29.26 -3.49
C GLU A 636 0.86 27.78 -3.63
N ARG A 637 -0.02 26.93 -4.17
CA ARG A 637 0.16 25.48 -4.22
C ARG A 637 0.41 24.95 -5.62
N PHE A 638 -0.28 25.49 -6.61
CA PHE A 638 -0.39 24.91 -7.94
C PHE A 638 0.14 25.84 -9.02
N LEU A 639 0.61 25.25 -10.13
CA LEU A 639 1.03 25.99 -11.34
C LEU A 639 2.10 27.07 -11.05
N LEU A 640 2.95 26.83 -10.05
CA LEU A 640 4.00 27.77 -9.69
C LEU A 640 4.97 27.97 -10.87
N PRO A 641 5.58 29.16 -11.05
CA PRO A 641 6.41 29.45 -12.21
C PRO A 641 7.50 28.41 -12.50
N GLU A 642 8.17 27.91 -11.46
CA GLU A 642 9.21 26.87 -11.60
C GLU A 642 8.64 25.51 -12.03
N SER A 643 7.39 25.23 -11.66
CA SER A 643 6.64 24.02 -12.08
C SER A 643 6.33 24.07 -13.57
N LEU A 644 5.87 25.24 -14.04
CA LEU A 644 5.59 25.46 -15.45
C LEU A 644 6.89 25.44 -16.28
N GLU A 645 7.99 25.97 -15.76
CA GLU A 645 9.30 25.88 -16.41
C GLU A 645 9.75 24.42 -16.54
N ALA A 646 9.61 23.62 -15.49
CA ALA A 646 9.90 22.18 -15.53
C ALA A 646 9.01 21.44 -16.54
N ALA A 647 7.72 21.78 -16.62
CA ALA A 647 6.80 21.20 -17.59
C ALA A 647 7.20 21.51 -19.03
N GLU A 648 7.62 22.74 -19.32
CA GLU A 648 8.14 23.11 -20.65
C GLU A 648 9.46 22.38 -20.96
N ARG A 649 10.38 22.26 -19.98
CA ARG A 649 11.63 21.51 -20.16
C ARG A 649 11.40 20.02 -20.45
N MET A 650 10.44 19.41 -19.77
CA MET A 650 10.03 18.03 -20.04
C MET A 650 9.44 17.90 -21.46
N ALA A 651 8.51 18.79 -21.83
CA ALA A 651 7.87 18.77 -23.13
C ALA A 651 8.88 18.96 -24.27
N GLN A 652 9.77 19.96 -24.21
CA GLN A 652 10.75 20.20 -25.28
C GLN A 652 11.74 19.03 -25.49
N GLU A 653 12.09 18.30 -24.42
CA GLU A 653 13.06 17.20 -24.54
C GLU A 653 12.41 15.88 -24.96
N SER A 654 11.09 15.74 -24.81
CA SER A 654 10.34 14.51 -25.10
C SER A 654 9.77 14.44 -26.52
N MET A 655 9.55 15.58 -27.18
CA MET A 655 9.01 15.61 -28.55
C MET A 655 10.02 15.04 -29.56
N VAL A 656 9.54 14.20 -30.47
CA VAL A 656 10.38 13.43 -31.38
C VAL A 656 10.19 13.90 -32.81
N LEU A 657 11.25 14.44 -33.41
CA LEU A 657 11.26 14.77 -34.84
C LEU A 657 11.41 13.45 -35.62
N LEU A 658 10.33 12.99 -36.23
CA LEU A 658 10.30 11.72 -36.97
C LEU A 658 10.86 11.87 -38.39
N LYS A 659 10.56 13.01 -39.03
CA LYS A 659 10.91 13.32 -40.43
C LYS A 659 11.18 14.82 -40.60
N ASN A 660 12.14 15.18 -41.46
CA ASN A 660 12.42 16.58 -41.83
C ASN A 660 13.10 16.67 -43.22
N GLU A 661 12.34 16.39 -44.27
CA GLU A 661 12.80 16.50 -45.66
C GLU A 661 12.95 17.97 -46.07
N GLY A 662 13.94 18.25 -46.93
CA GLY A 662 14.21 19.60 -47.41
C GLY A 662 14.66 20.61 -46.34
N SER A 663 14.88 20.16 -45.09
CA SER A 663 15.13 21.04 -43.94
C SER A 663 14.03 22.08 -43.75
N VAL A 664 12.76 21.66 -43.88
CA VAL A 664 11.58 22.52 -43.68
C VAL A 664 11.52 23.07 -42.25
N LEU A 665 11.94 22.28 -41.27
CA LEU A 665 12.14 22.74 -39.89
C LEU A 665 13.63 22.97 -39.56
N PRO A 666 13.96 23.99 -38.75
CA PRO A 666 13.04 24.97 -38.14
C PRO A 666 12.50 25.99 -39.14
N LEU A 667 11.33 26.56 -38.85
CA LEU A 667 10.66 27.56 -39.66
C LEU A 667 11.55 28.81 -39.82
N SER A 668 11.94 29.12 -41.04
CA SER A 668 12.82 30.25 -41.36
C SER A 668 12.30 31.03 -42.57
N GLY A 669 12.28 32.37 -42.47
CA GLY A 669 11.87 33.25 -43.57
C GLY A 669 10.39 33.18 -43.96
N VAL A 670 9.54 32.61 -43.10
CA VAL A 670 8.09 32.52 -43.31
C VAL A 670 7.40 33.79 -42.81
N SER A 671 6.50 34.34 -43.62
CA SER A 671 5.69 35.53 -43.28
C SER A 671 4.25 35.17 -42.94
N ARG A 672 3.75 34.04 -43.47
CA ARG A 672 2.39 33.55 -43.17
C ARG A 672 2.38 32.03 -43.01
N ILE A 673 1.79 31.57 -41.91
CA ILE A 673 1.67 30.15 -41.55
C ILE A 673 0.19 29.80 -41.44
N ALA A 674 -0.23 28.75 -42.14
CA ALA A 674 -1.55 28.14 -41.93
C ALA A 674 -1.42 27.01 -40.90
N LEU A 675 -2.06 27.15 -39.74
CA LEU A 675 -2.14 26.16 -38.70
C LEU A 675 -3.51 25.45 -38.79
N VAL A 676 -3.51 24.20 -39.20
CA VAL A 676 -4.73 23.48 -39.59
C VAL A 676 -4.92 22.23 -38.75
N GLY A 677 -6.17 21.86 -38.43
CA GLY A 677 -6.51 20.57 -37.84
C GLY A 677 -7.12 20.66 -36.44
N PRO A 678 -7.70 19.56 -35.93
CA PRO A 678 -8.41 19.55 -34.65
C PRO A 678 -7.53 19.89 -33.45
N PHE A 679 -6.20 19.76 -33.56
CA PHE A 679 -5.24 20.13 -32.51
C PHE A 679 -4.68 21.54 -32.62
N ALA A 680 -4.99 22.30 -33.67
CA ALA A 680 -4.43 23.64 -33.91
C ALA A 680 -4.61 24.57 -32.70
N ASP A 681 -5.81 24.60 -32.12
CA ASP A 681 -6.15 25.43 -30.94
C ASP A 681 -6.79 24.59 -29.81
N ASN A 682 -6.38 23.32 -29.70
CA ASN A 682 -6.88 22.42 -28.66
C ASN A 682 -6.15 22.65 -27.33
N GLN A 683 -6.87 22.44 -26.22
CA GLN A 683 -6.33 22.47 -24.86
C GLN A 683 -6.59 21.15 -24.11
N GLU A 684 -7.84 20.68 -24.11
CA GLU A 684 -8.28 19.50 -23.34
C GLU A 684 -7.48 18.24 -23.70
N ASP A 685 -7.32 17.92 -24.98
CA ASP A 685 -6.74 16.65 -25.41
C ASP A 685 -5.21 16.61 -25.24
N LEU A 686 -4.55 17.77 -25.17
CA LEU A 686 -3.11 17.90 -24.91
C LEU A 686 -2.73 17.53 -23.47
N LEU A 687 -3.70 17.47 -22.54
CA LEU A 687 -3.47 16.99 -21.17
C LEU A 687 -3.12 15.50 -21.11
N GLY A 688 -3.54 14.72 -22.11
CA GLY A 688 -3.47 13.25 -22.08
C GLY A 688 -4.37 12.61 -21.02
N ASN A 689 -4.47 11.27 -21.02
CA ASN A 689 -5.29 10.58 -20.02
C ASN A 689 -4.61 10.57 -18.63
N TRP A 690 -5.35 10.26 -17.55
CA TRP A 690 -4.83 10.25 -16.18
C TRP A 690 -4.22 11.57 -15.69
N ALA A 691 -4.76 12.68 -16.18
CA ALA A 691 -4.32 14.04 -15.86
C ALA A 691 -4.74 14.53 -14.45
N ALA A 692 -4.98 13.66 -13.46
CA ALA A 692 -5.33 14.00 -12.08
C ALA A 692 -6.34 15.18 -11.94
N ARG A 693 -5.87 16.38 -11.56
CA ARG A 693 -6.65 17.63 -11.41
C ARG A 693 -6.37 18.64 -12.52
N GLY A 694 -5.68 18.26 -13.59
CA GLY A 694 -5.42 19.10 -14.76
C GLY A 694 -6.71 19.68 -15.34
N GLN A 695 -6.63 20.92 -15.79
CA GLN A 695 -7.74 21.63 -16.41
C GLN A 695 -7.30 22.16 -17.77
N ALA A 696 -8.19 22.06 -18.77
CA ALA A 696 -7.90 22.55 -20.12
C ALA A 696 -7.52 24.03 -20.14
N THR A 697 -8.10 24.84 -19.26
CA THR A 697 -7.84 26.28 -19.18
C THR A 697 -6.40 26.63 -18.82
N ASP A 698 -5.65 25.70 -18.21
CA ASP A 698 -4.24 25.91 -17.86
C ASP A 698 -3.29 25.51 -19.00
N VAL A 699 -3.80 24.85 -20.04
CA VAL A 699 -3.00 24.39 -21.17
C VAL A 699 -2.81 25.53 -22.16
N THR A 700 -1.56 25.83 -22.50
CA THR A 700 -1.28 26.73 -23.61
C THR A 700 -1.46 25.98 -24.94
N SER A 701 -2.43 26.41 -25.76
CA SER A 701 -2.68 25.81 -27.08
C SER A 701 -1.52 26.07 -28.06
N ILE A 702 -1.42 25.25 -29.11
CA ILE A 702 -0.39 25.41 -30.16
C ILE A 702 -0.56 26.76 -30.87
N TYR A 703 -1.79 27.13 -31.24
CA TYR A 703 -2.11 28.39 -31.88
C TYR A 703 -1.70 29.59 -31.01
N SER A 704 -2.10 29.60 -29.73
CA SER A 704 -1.78 30.71 -28.81
C SER A 704 -0.27 30.90 -28.68
N ALA A 705 0.47 29.82 -28.39
CA ALA A 705 1.91 29.90 -28.21
C ALA A 705 2.66 30.27 -29.49
N LEU A 706 2.29 29.70 -30.64
CA LEU A 706 2.97 30.00 -31.91
C LEU A 706 2.69 31.43 -32.38
N SER A 707 1.47 31.93 -32.15
CA SER A 707 1.11 33.32 -32.45
C SER A 707 1.89 34.30 -31.58
N GLU A 708 2.08 33.99 -30.30
CA GLU A 708 2.91 34.79 -29.39
C GLU A 708 4.39 34.77 -29.80
N GLU A 709 4.94 33.58 -30.06
CA GLU A 709 6.34 33.36 -30.46
C GLU A 709 6.73 34.14 -31.72
N LEU A 710 5.79 34.26 -32.67
CA LEU A 710 5.97 34.89 -33.97
C LEU A 710 5.35 36.28 -34.08
N SER A 711 4.90 36.86 -32.96
CA SER A 711 4.30 38.19 -32.94
C SER A 711 5.22 39.24 -33.58
N GLY A 712 4.70 39.94 -34.59
CA GLY A 712 5.44 40.92 -35.39
C GLY A 712 6.46 40.36 -36.40
N LYS A 713 6.59 39.02 -36.50
CA LYS A 713 7.49 38.34 -37.45
C LYS A 713 6.73 37.59 -38.54
N ALA A 714 5.64 36.90 -38.18
CA ALA A 714 4.79 36.17 -39.12
C ALA A 714 3.33 36.20 -38.66
N GLU A 715 2.41 36.09 -39.62
CA GLU A 715 0.98 35.93 -39.38
C GLU A 715 0.65 34.43 -39.25
N VAL A 716 0.05 34.03 -38.12
CA VAL A 716 -0.46 32.67 -37.90
C VAL A 716 -1.97 32.67 -38.12
N LEU A 717 -2.42 31.95 -39.15
CA LEU A 717 -3.83 31.76 -39.48
C LEU A 717 -4.25 30.38 -39.02
N THR A 718 -5.46 30.22 -38.48
CA THR A 718 -5.95 28.94 -37.98
C THR A 718 -7.24 28.50 -38.66
N ALA A 719 -7.36 27.22 -38.98
CA ALA A 719 -8.62 26.59 -39.34
C ALA A 719 -8.71 25.18 -38.78
N ARG A 720 -9.87 24.81 -38.25
CA ARG A 720 -10.05 23.47 -37.68
C ARG A 720 -9.98 22.37 -38.74
N GLY A 721 -10.50 22.62 -39.95
CA GLY A 721 -10.50 21.67 -41.07
C GLY A 721 -11.48 20.51 -40.88
N CYS A 722 -11.35 19.74 -39.81
CA CYS A 722 -12.20 18.58 -39.49
C CYS A 722 -12.35 18.37 -37.97
N ASP A 723 -13.28 17.50 -37.58
CA ASP A 723 -13.27 16.92 -36.22
C ASP A 723 -12.32 15.70 -36.16
N PHE A 724 -12.08 15.16 -34.96
CA PHE A 724 -11.21 14.01 -34.73
C PHE A 724 -11.71 12.74 -35.44
N GLU A 725 -13.01 12.61 -35.66
CA GLU A 725 -13.68 11.45 -36.25
C GLU A 725 -14.90 11.90 -37.07
N GLY A 726 -15.52 10.97 -37.78
CA GLY A 726 -16.67 11.24 -38.64
C GLY A 726 -16.27 11.41 -40.10
N ASN A 727 -17.12 12.08 -40.89
CA ASN A 727 -16.97 12.25 -42.33
C ASN A 727 -17.33 13.68 -42.80
N ASP A 728 -17.40 14.64 -41.88
CA ASP A 728 -17.71 16.03 -42.20
C ASP A 728 -16.49 16.73 -42.80
N THR A 729 -16.55 16.98 -44.10
CA THR A 729 -15.52 17.66 -44.88
C THR A 729 -15.82 19.14 -45.11
N THR A 730 -16.86 19.71 -44.51
CA THR A 730 -17.28 21.10 -44.77
C THR A 730 -16.21 22.14 -44.42
N GLY A 731 -15.32 21.84 -43.46
CA GLY A 731 -14.18 22.69 -43.10
C GLY A 731 -12.96 22.57 -44.02
N PHE A 732 -12.94 21.64 -44.98
CA PHE A 732 -11.77 21.40 -45.83
C PHE A 732 -11.51 22.57 -46.77
N ALA A 733 -12.55 23.18 -47.33
CA ALA A 733 -12.40 24.28 -48.28
C ALA A 733 -11.74 25.50 -47.63
N GLU A 734 -12.08 25.81 -46.38
CA GLU A 734 -11.44 26.87 -45.59
C GLU A 734 -9.96 26.52 -45.32
N ALA A 735 -9.69 25.31 -44.84
CA ALA A 735 -8.33 24.85 -44.56
C ALA A 735 -7.41 24.89 -45.80
N VAL A 736 -7.91 24.44 -46.94
CA VAL A 736 -7.19 24.48 -48.23
C VAL A 736 -6.96 25.92 -48.67
N SER A 737 -7.97 26.80 -48.56
CA SER A 737 -7.82 28.21 -48.93
C SER A 737 -6.78 28.93 -48.06
N LEU A 738 -6.75 28.66 -46.75
CA LEU A 738 -5.71 29.18 -45.86
C LEU A 738 -4.33 28.66 -46.27
N ALA A 739 -4.21 27.35 -46.54
CA ALA A 739 -2.97 26.73 -46.99
C ALA A 739 -2.43 27.38 -48.27
N GLU A 740 -3.27 27.59 -49.30
CA GLU A 740 -2.88 28.25 -50.55
C GLU A 740 -2.32 29.67 -50.32
N SER A 741 -2.90 30.38 -49.34
CA SER A 741 -2.51 31.76 -49.00
C SER A 741 -1.25 31.87 -48.14
N ALA A 742 -0.79 30.78 -47.54
CA ALA A 742 0.35 30.73 -46.62
C ALA A 742 1.67 30.34 -47.32
N ASP A 743 2.79 30.58 -46.65
CA ASP A 743 4.12 30.14 -47.11
C ASP A 743 4.36 28.66 -46.75
N ILE A 744 3.78 28.22 -45.64
CA ILE A 744 3.91 26.88 -45.07
C ILE A 744 2.64 26.50 -44.32
N VAL A 745 2.35 25.20 -44.25
CA VAL A 745 1.22 24.66 -43.51
C VAL A 745 1.70 23.78 -42.37
N VAL A 746 1.20 24.01 -41.17
CA VAL A 746 1.37 23.15 -40.01
C VAL A 746 0.03 22.46 -39.75
N VAL A 747 -0.01 21.14 -39.95
CA VAL A 747 -1.23 20.34 -39.77
C VAL A 747 -1.13 19.57 -38.45
N CYS A 748 -2.00 19.87 -37.50
CA CYS A 748 -2.03 19.28 -36.16
C CYS A 748 -3.13 18.22 -36.06
N LEU A 749 -2.74 16.94 -36.07
CA LEU A 749 -3.63 15.76 -36.06
C LEU A 749 -3.34 14.88 -34.84
N GLY A 750 -4.23 13.92 -34.56
CA GLY A 750 -3.96 12.94 -33.52
C GLY A 750 -5.18 12.30 -32.87
N GLU A 751 -4.97 11.84 -31.63
CA GLU A 751 -5.96 11.14 -30.81
C GLU A 751 -6.46 11.99 -29.65
N ARG A 752 -7.77 11.89 -29.36
CA ARG A 752 -8.35 12.49 -28.15
C ARG A 752 -7.72 11.88 -26.89
N ARG A 753 -7.66 12.63 -25.79
CA ARG A 753 -7.01 12.13 -24.56
C ARG A 753 -7.61 10.82 -24.05
N ARG A 754 -8.94 10.66 -24.18
CA ARG A 754 -9.68 9.45 -23.75
C ARG A 754 -9.60 8.27 -24.72
N TRP A 755 -8.87 8.40 -25.83
CA TRP A 755 -8.61 7.27 -26.72
C TRP A 755 -7.39 6.45 -26.29
N SER A 756 -6.68 6.88 -25.24
CA SER A 756 -5.64 6.13 -24.54
C SER A 756 -5.95 6.06 -23.03
N GLY A 757 -5.09 5.40 -22.26
CA GLY A 757 -5.28 5.04 -20.86
C GLY A 757 -6.26 3.89 -20.66
N GLU A 758 -6.83 3.81 -19.46
CA GLU A 758 -7.62 2.67 -19.02
C GLU A 758 -8.88 2.43 -19.87
N ASN A 759 -9.11 1.16 -20.23
CA ASN A 759 -10.22 0.65 -21.04
C ASN A 759 -10.38 1.33 -22.41
N ALA A 760 -9.30 1.95 -22.92
CA ALA A 760 -9.29 2.68 -24.19
C ALA A 760 -8.48 1.94 -25.26
N SER A 761 -8.69 0.62 -25.36
CA SER A 761 -8.02 -0.21 -26.35
C SER A 761 -8.55 0.10 -27.76
N ARG A 762 -7.66 0.23 -28.75
CA ARG A 762 -8.06 0.46 -30.16
C ARG A 762 -7.71 -0.74 -31.03
N SER A 763 -8.69 -1.24 -31.78
CA SER A 763 -8.48 -2.34 -32.72
C SER A 763 -7.61 -1.96 -33.92
N THR A 764 -7.48 -0.66 -34.20
CA THR A 764 -6.57 -0.09 -35.19
C THR A 764 -5.79 1.06 -34.57
N ILE A 765 -4.52 1.15 -34.92
CA ILE A 765 -3.63 2.25 -34.54
C ILE A 765 -3.57 3.36 -35.60
N ALA A 766 -4.35 3.24 -36.68
CA ALA A 766 -4.53 4.33 -37.63
C ALA A 766 -5.42 5.44 -37.04
N LEU A 767 -5.19 6.68 -37.47
CA LEU A 767 -6.13 7.76 -37.19
C LEU A 767 -7.42 7.57 -38.00
N PRO A 768 -8.55 8.14 -37.55
CA PRO A 768 -9.76 8.19 -38.36
C PRO A 768 -9.50 8.84 -39.72
N GLU A 769 -10.10 8.28 -40.78
CA GLU A 769 -9.80 8.63 -42.17
C GLU A 769 -9.98 10.13 -42.48
N ILE A 770 -10.95 10.81 -41.85
CA ILE A 770 -11.19 12.24 -42.05
C ILE A 770 -9.96 13.11 -41.77
N GLN A 771 -9.12 12.73 -40.81
CA GLN A 771 -7.88 13.45 -40.50
C GLN A 771 -6.81 13.20 -41.58
N GLU A 772 -6.70 11.97 -42.08
CA GLU A 772 -5.80 11.62 -43.19
C GLU A 772 -6.23 12.33 -44.49
N GLU A 773 -7.54 12.41 -44.74
CA GLU A 773 -8.12 13.12 -45.87
C GLU A 773 -7.86 14.63 -45.82
N LEU A 774 -7.96 15.25 -44.64
CA LEU A 774 -7.62 16.66 -44.44
C LEU A 774 -6.15 16.93 -44.80
N LEU A 775 -5.22 16.10 -44.29
CA LEU A 775 -3.80 16.21 -44.62
C LEU A 775 -3.56 16.04 -46.13
N ALA A 776 -4.19 15.05 -46.74
CA ALA A 776 -4.07 14.81 -48.19
C ALA A 776 -4.66 15.96 -49.01
N ALA A 777 -5.73 16.61 -48.56
CA ALA A 777 -6.32 17.78 -49.22
C ALA A 777 -5.38 18.99 -49.14
N VAL A 778 -4.81 19.26 -47.97
CA VAL A 778 -3.87 20.36 -47.73
C VAL A 778 -2.56 20.15 -48.53
N SER A 779 -2.02 18.93 -48.52
CA SER A 779 -0.77 18.60 -49.24
C SER A 779 -0.86 18.86 -50.75
N LYS A 780 -2.05 18.72 -51.36
CA LYS A 780 -2.28 19.01 -52.79
C LYS A 780 -2.09 20.48 -53.18
N THR A 781 -2.02 21.41 -52.23
CA THR A 781 -1.71 22.82 -52.49
C THR A 781 -0.27 23.03 -52.96
N GLY A 782 0.61 22.04 -52.76
CA GLY A 782 2.03 22.12 -53.11
C GLY A 782 2.87 23.00 -52.18
N LYS A 783 2.29 23.46 -51.06
CA LYS A 783 3.01 24.15 -49.99
C LYS A 783 3.76 23.13 -49.14
N PRO A 784 4.90 23.50 -48.52
CA PRO A 784 5.54 22.66 -47.52
C PRO A 784 4.57 22.35 -46.37
N VAL A 785 4.53 21.08 -45.94
CA VAL A 785 3.64 20.60 -44.89
C VAL A 785 4.45 20.05 -43.72
N VAL A 786 4.22 20.62 -42.54
CA VAL A 786 4.69 20.09 -41.24
C VAL A 786 3.52 19.41 -40.56
N LEU A 787 3.61 18.11 -40.33
CA LEU A 787 2.63 17.35 -39.57
C LEU A 787 3.04 17.28 -38.09
N VAL A 788 2.18 17.77 -37.21
CA VAL A 788 2.33 17.66 -35.76
C VAL A 788 1.32 16.62 -35.25
N LEU A 789 1.81 15.57 -34.60
CA LEU A 789 1.00 14.44 -34.13
C LEU A 789 0.91 14.42 -32.60
N SER A 790 -0.32 14.43 -32.08
CA SER A 790 -0.61 14.26 -30.65
C SER A 790 -1.24 12.89 -30.41
N SER A 791 -0.57 12.01 -29.67
CA SER A 791 -1.03 10.63 -29.49
C SER A 791 -0.66 10.05 -28.12
N GLY A 792 -1.43 9.06 -27.66
CA GLY A 792 -1.10 8.30 -26.45
C GLY A 792 -0.32 7.02 -26.71
N ARG A 793 0.00 6.73 -27.98
CA ARG A 793 0.55 5.46 -28.46
C ARG A 793 1.20 5.64 -29.83
N PRO A 794 2.05 4.70 -30.26
CA PRO A 794 2.44 4.58 -31.67
C PRO A 794 1.23 4.50 -32.62
N LEU A 795 1.29 5.26 -33.72
CA LEU A 795 0.27 5.30 -34.76
C LEU A 795 0.74 4.63 -36.06
N ASP A 796 -0.20 4.12 -36.86
CA ASP A 796 0.05 3.86 -38.29
C ASP A 796 0.11 5.21 -39.00
N VAL A 797 1.32 5.60 -39.38
CA VAL A 797 1.59 6.87 -40.07
C VAL A 797 1.92 6.67 -41.56
N THR A 798 1.78 5.45 -42.08
CA THR A 798 2.27 5.08 -43.43
C THR A 798 1.63 5.91 -44.54
N ARG A 799 0.36 6.29 -44.38
CA ARG A 799 -0.36 7.11 -45.36
C ARG A 799 -0.12 8.60 -45.17
N MET A 800 0.05 9.03 -43.92
CA MET A 800 0.26 10.44 -43.57
C MET A 800 1.68 10.90 -43.90
N GLU A 801 2.69 10.05 -43.67
CA GLU A 801 4.11 10.37 -43.88
C GLU A 801 4.42 10.84 -45.32
N LYS A 802 3.74 10.26 -46.31
CA LYS A 802 3.90 10.61 -47.73
C LYS A 802 3.40 12.01 -48.08
N ASN A 803 2.54 12.59 -47.25
CA ASN A 803 1.92 13.89 -47.46
C ASN A 803 2.55 14.99 -46.60
N ALA A 804 3.60 14.67 -45.82
CA ALA A 804 4.27 15.58 -44.92
C ALA A 804 5.77 15.66 -45.26
N ASP A 805 6.30 16.88 -45.35
CA ASP A 805 7.73 17.12 -45.54
C ASP A 805 8.46 17.01 -44.20
N ALA A 806 7.83 17.42 -43.09
CA ALA A 806 8.33 17.21 -41.74
C ALA A 806 7.26 16.61 -40.83
N MET A 807 7.67 15.83 -39.84
CA MET A 807 6.77 15.20 -38.86
C MET A 807 7.33 15.32 -37.45
N LEU A 808 6.54 15.87 -36.53
CA LEU A 808 6.85 15.99 -35.11
C LEU A 808 5.82 15.22 -34.29
N GLU A 809 6.25 14.17 -33.60
CA GLU A 809 5.43 13.52 -32.57
C GLU A 809 5.56 14.30 -31.27
N ILE A 810 4.44 14.81 -30.79
CA ILE A 810 4.37 15.61 -29.56
C ILE A 810 3.81 14.83 -28.38
N TRP A 811 3.26 13.64 -28.61
CA TRP A 811 2.55 12.86 -27.60
C TRP A 811 1.41 13.68 -26.98
N GLN A 812 1.31 13.76 -25.65
CA GLN A 812 0.30 14.54 -24.93
C GLN A 812 0.99 15.36 -23.83
N PRO A 813 1.52 16.56 -24.16
CA PRO A 813 2.57 17.22 -23.36
C PRO A 813 2.14 17.90 -22.06
N GLY A 814 0.85 17.99 -21.77
CA GLY A 814 0.34 18.70 -20.59
C GLY A 814 0.29 20.23 -20.76
N VAL A 815 0.44 20.96 -19.65
CA VAL A 815 0.07 22.39 -19.57
C VAL A 815 0.93 23.34 -20.41
N ARG A 816 2.14 22.93 -20.79
CA ARG A 816 3.08 23.72 -21.62
C ARG A 816 3.23 23.19 -23.06
N ALA A 817 2.25 22.42 -23.54
CA ALA A 817 2.27 21.82 -24.86
C ALA A 817 2.57 22.83 -25.98
N GLY A 818 1.78 23.90 -26.09
CA GLY A 818 1.94 24.90 -27.13
C GLY A 818 3.31 25.58 -27.11
N ASN A 819 3.84 25.92 -25.93
CA ASN A 819 5.14 26.61 -25.79
C ASN A 819 6.29 25.76 -26.34
N ALA A 820 6.31 24.47 -25.99
CA ALA A 820 7.33 23.54 -26.48
C ALA A 820 7.21 23.30 -27.98
N VAL A 821 5.99 23.12 -28.51
CA VAL A 821 5.75 22.99 -29.96
C VAL A 821 6.23 24.23 -30.70
N ALA A 822 5.81 25.42 -30.26
CA ALA A 822 6.23 26.68 -30.88
C ALA A 822 7.76 26.84 -30.86
N GLY A 823 8.41 26.55 -29.74
CA GLY A 823 9.85 26.65 -29.62
C GLY A 823 10.62 25.68 -30.53
N ILE A 824 10.11 24.45 -30.73
CA ILE A 824 10.70 23.51 -31.70
C ILE A 824 10.44 23.99 -33.13
N LEU A 825 9.22 24.39 -33.46
CA LEU A 825 8.88 24.85 -34.81
C LEU A 825 9.73 26.06 -35.21
N THR A 826 9.97 27.02 -34.33
CA THR A 826 10.78 28.22 -34.61
C THR A 826 12.28 28.02 -34.45
N GLY A 827 12.73 26.85 -33.99
CA GLY A 827 14.14 26.56 -33.77
C GLY A 827 14.74 27.22 -32.53
N ARG A 828 13.91 27.77 -31.63
CA ARG A 828 14.36 28.14 -30.28
C ARG A 828 14.88 26.91 -29.54
N TYR A 829 14.26 25.76 -29.79
CA TYR A 829 14.67 24.46 -29.29
C TYR A 829 15.04 23.54 -30.45
N ASN A 830 16.20 22.91 -30.36
CA ASN A 830 16.58 21.81 -31.23
C ASN A 830 15.96 20.51 -30.67
N PRO A 831 15.08 19.80 -31.42
CA PRO A 831 14.45 18.59 -30.92
C PRO A 831 15.52 17.54 -30.59
N SER A 832 15.31 16.88 -29.44
CA SER A 832 16.25 15.89 -28.90
C SER A 832 15.56 14.64 -28.34
N GLY A 833 14.24 14.54 -28.50
CA GLY A 833 13.50 13.34 -28.15
C GLY A 833 13.85 12.20 -29.11
N LYS A 834 13.91 10.97 -28.58
CA LYS A 834 14.06 9.74 -29.36
C LYS A 834 13.04 8.72 -28.87
N LEU A 835 12.44 7.94 -29.76
CA LEU A 835 11.37 7.00 -29.44
C LEU A 835 11.79 5.98 -28.36
N ALA A 836 10.99 5.86 -27.30
CA ALA A 836 11.09 4.77 -26.30
C ALA A 836 10.23 3.54 -26.67
N ILE A 837 9.55 3.58 -27.81
CA ILE A 837 8.69 2.52 -28.33
C ILE A 837 8.72 2.52 -29.86
N THR A 838 8.64 1.33 -30.46
CA THR A 838 8.68 1.13 -31.90
C THR A 838 7.38 1.57 -32.57
N PHE A 839 7.46 2.25 -33.73
CA PHE A 839 6.30 2.53 -34.57
C PHE A 839 6.14 1.44 -35.65
N PRO A 840 5.06 0.63 -35.61
CA PRO A 840 4.75 -0.31 -36.67
C PRO A 840 4.31 0.41 -37.95
N TYR A 841 4.42 -0.27 -39.09
CA TYR A 841 3.77 0.18 -40.34
C TYR A 841 2.25 0.11 -40.24
N THR A 842 1.72 -0.98 -39.67
CA THR A 842 0.27 -1.22 -39.58
C THR A 842 -0.05 -2.04 -38.33
N THR A 843 -1.32 -2.10 -37.95
CA THR A 843 -1.81 -2.98 -36.88
C THR A 843 -1.40 -4.46 -37.08
N GLY A 844 -1.25 -4.91 -38.33
CA GLY A 844 -0.90 -6.30 -38.66
C GLY A 844 0.53 -6.71 -38.31
N GLN A 845 1.42 -5.75 -38.04
CA GLN A 845 2.79 -6.03 -37.57
C GLN A 845 2.89 -6.28 -36.07
N ILE A 846 1.83 -5.99 -35.31
CA ILE A 846 1.88 -6.04 -33.85
C ILE A 846 1.84 -7.50 -33.35
N PRO A 847 2.74 -7.91 -32.44
CA PRO A 847 3.80 -7.11 -31.82
C PRO A 847 5.09 -7.01 -32.66
N ILE A 848 5.65 -5.79 -32.71
CA ILE A 848 6.94 -5.47 -33.33
C ILE A 848 7.72 -4.57 -32.36
N TYR A 849 8.93 -4.98 -31.99
CA TYR A 849 9.78 -4.33 -30.98
C TYR A 849 11.27 -4.59 -31.28
N TYR A 850 12.19 -3.84 -30.66
CA TYR A 850 13.61 -3.88 -31.06
C TYR A 850 14.40 -5.08 -30.50
N ASP A 851 14.14 -5.50 -29.26
CA ASP A 851 14.86 -6.58 -28.55
C ASP A 851 14.25 -7.96 -28.83
N ARG A 852 13.94 -8.22 -30.11
CA ARG A 852 13.47 -9.54 -30.57
C ARG A 852 14.61 -10.56 -30.60
N ARG A 853 14.28 -11.83 -30.38
CA ARG A 853 15.23 -12.95 -30.53
C ARG A 853 15.44 -13.28 -32.01
N ASN A 854 16.63 -13.78 -32.34
CA ASN A 854 16.93 -14.24 -33.69
C ASN A 854 16.03 -15.40 -34.13
N SER A 855 15.63 -15.40 -35.41
CA SER A 855 14.99 -16.55 -36.03
C SER A 855 15.99 -17.69 -36.27
N GLY A 856 15.51 -18.93 -36.24
CA GLY A 856 16.28 -20.10 -36.70
C GLY A 856 16.63 -20.08 -38.20
N ARG A 857 16.03 -19.16 -38.99
CA ARG A 857 16.28 -18.98 -40.43
C ARG A 857 16.86 -17.59 -40.72
N ARG A 858 18.09 -17.31 -40.30
CA ARG A 858 18.74 -16.01 -40.52
C ARG A 858 18.77 -15.64 -42.01
N GLY A 859 18.25 -14.47 -42.37
CA GLY A 859 18.27 -13.94 -43.74
C GLY A 859 17.21 -14.53 -44.67
N THR A 860 16.48 -15.56 -44.24
CA THR A 860 15.36 -16.17 -44.99
C THR A 860 14.17 -16.47 -44.05
N GLN A 861 14.00 -15.66 -43.02
CA GLN A 861 12.85 -15.77 -42.11
C GLN A 861 11.53 -15.47 -42.85
N GLY A 862 10.40 -15.80 -42.23
CA GLY A 862 9.08 -15.51 -42.79
C GLY A 862 8.80 -14.01 -42.81
N LEU A 863 9.23 -13.34 -43.88
CA LEU A 863 8.92 -11.94 -44.15
C LEU A 863 7.44 -11.79 -44.53
N TYR A 864 6.82 -10.66 -44.18
CA TYR A 864 5.51 -10.28 -44.71
C TYR A 864 5.57 -10.15 -46.25
N GLN A 865 4.46 -10.47 -46.92
CA GLN A 865 4.40 -10.45 -48.40
C GLN A 865 3.99 -9.07 -48.96
N ASP A 866 3.36 -8.25 -48.12
CA ASP A 866 2.64 -7.03 -48.46
C ASP A 866 3.25 -5.76 -47.84
N ILE A 867 4.12 -5.92 -46.83
CA ILE A 867 4.83 -4.83 -46.14
C ILE A 867 6.26 -5.24 -45.76
N PRO A 868 7.17 -4.29 -45.50
CA PRO A 868 8.47 -4.59 -44.89
C PRO A 868 8.30 -5.30 -43.55
N SER A 869 9.30 -6.11 -43.15
CA SER A 869 9.32 -6.73 -41.80
C SER A 869 10.12 -5.93 -40.77
N THR A 870 10.73 -4.83 -41.19
CA THR A 870 11.25 -3.77 -40.32
C THR A 870 10.10 -2.88 -39.86
N PRO A 871 10.25 -2.16 -38.73
CA PRO A 871 9.27 -1.15 -38.32
C PRO A 871 9.35 0.10 -39.20
N MET A 872 8.35 0.98 -39.07
CA MET A 872 8.34 2.29 -39.71
C MET A 872 9.39 3.22 -39.07
N TYR A 873 9.38 3.29 -37.73
CA TYR A 873 10.44 3.94 -36.96
C TYR A 873 10.86 3.00 -35.82
N GLU A 874 12.17 2.75 -35.70
CA GLU A 874 12.74 1.89 -34.66
C GLU A 874 12.76 2.61 -33.29
N PHE A 875 12.78 1.81 -32.22
CA PHE A 875 13.23 2.26 -30.90
C PHE A 875 14.55 3.04 -30.99
N GLY A 876 14.60 4.21 -30.35
CA GLY A 876 15.72 5.15 -30.40
C GLY A 876 15.73 6.08 -31.61
N HIS A 877 14.76 5.99 -32.53
CA HIS A 877 14.64 6.94 -33.65
C HIS A 877 14.26 8.34 -33.18
N GLY A 878 14.89 9.36 -33.75
CA GLY A 878 14.60 10.76 -33.45
C GLY A 878 15.67 11.66 -34.07
N LEU A 879 15.23 12.55 -34.96
CA LEU A 879 16.08 13.48 -35.69
C LEU A 879 16.37 14.73 -34.84
N SER A 880 17.35 15.51 -35.31
CA SER A 880 17.74 16.80 -34.75
C SER A 880 17.89 17.82 -35.89
N TYR A 881 17.87 19.11 -35.57
CA TYR A 881 18.25 20.17 -36.52
C TYR A 881 19.76 20.28 -36.75
N THR A 882 20.55 19.46 -36.06
CA THR A 882 21.99 19.34 -36.27
C THR A 882 22.38 17.89 -36.51
N ASP A 883 23.58 17.68 -37.04
CA ASP A 883 24.11 16.37 -37.36
C ASP A 883 25.18 15.94 -36.37
N PHE A 884 25.13 14.66 -35.97
CA PHE A 884 26.10 14.05 -35.07
C PHE A 884 26.87 12.92 -35.73
N GLU A 885 28.20 13.04 -35.72
CA GLU A 885 29.12 12.00 -36.16
C GLU A 885 29.67 11.22 -34.97
N TYR A 886 29.72 9.90 -35.12
CA TYR A 886 30.19 8.98 -34.08
C TYR A 886 31.53 8.37 -34.50
N SER A 887 32.52 8.46 -33.63
CA SER A 887 33.78 7.71 -33.76
C SER A 887 33.57 6.20 -33.56
N PRO A 888 34.53 5.34 -33.94
CA PRO A 888 34.48 3.92 -33.58
C PRO A 888 34.46 3.74 -32.05
N VAL A 889 33.69 2.77 -31.55
CA VAL A 889 33.69 2.41 -30.13
C VAL A 889 35.06 1.84 -29.75
N ARG A 890 35.63 2.36 -28.67
CA ARG A 890 36.89 1.90 -28.08
C ARG A 890 36.60 1.23 -26.75
N VAL A 891 37.31 0.14 -26.46
CA VAL A 891 37.22 -0.56 -25.17
C VAL A 891 38.56 -0.53 -24.46
N SER A 892 38.55 -0.44 -23.13
CA SER A 892 39.77 -0.46 -22.33
C SER A 892 40.51 -1.80 -22.40
N SER A 893 39.77 -2.88 -22.69
CA SER A 893 40.29 -4.23 -22.94
C SER A 893 39.32 -5.02 -23.81
N GLU A 894 39.83 -5.87 -24.71
CA GLU A 894 39.02 -6.80 -25.51
C GLU A 894 38.59 -8.04 -24.72
N SER A 895 39.12 -8.24 -23.51
CA SER A 895 38.75 -9.35 -22.62
C SER A 895 38.47 -8.88 -21.19
N VAL A 896 37.49 -9.48 -20.53
CA VAL A 896 37.09 -9.18 -19.15
C VAL A 896 36.73 -10.46 -18.40
N ALA A 897 37.23 -10.63 -17.18
CA ALA A 897 36.81 -11.72 -16.29
C ALA A 897 35.36 -11.50 -15.82
N ARG A 898 34.63 -12.55 -15.41
CA ARG A 898 33.22 -12.45 -15.00
C ARG A 898 32.96 -11.43 -13.87
N ASP A 899 33.92 -11.25 -12.97
CA ASP A 899 33.90 -10.31 -11.86
C ASP A 899 34.73 -9.03 -12.11
N GLY A 900 35.27 -8.90 -13.32
CA GLY A 900 36.05 -7.74 -13.75
C GLY A 900 35.19 -6.56 -14.18
N LYS A 901 35.86 -5.51 -14.64
CA LYS A 901 35.23 -4.31 -15.22
C LYS A 901 35.99 -3.90 -16.47
N ILE A 902 35.26 -3.39 -17.46
CA ILE A 902 35.83 -2.70 -18.62
C ILE A 902 35.06 -1.43 -18.90
N THR A 903 35.65 -0.55 -19.69
CA THR A 903 35.03 0.71 -20.11
C THR A 903 34.92 0.71 -21.62
N ALA A 904 33.77 1.10 -22.14
CA ALA A 904 33.55 1.37 -23.55
C ALA A 904 33.32 2.86 -23.76
N GLU A 905 33.97 3.44 -24.77
CA GLU A 905 33.94 4.87 -25.05
C GLU A 905 33.60 5.13 -26.51
N VAL A 906 32.83 6.19 -26.74
CA VAL A 906 32.57 6.74 -28.07
C VAL A 906 32.58 8.25 -28.01
N THR A 907 33.39 8.87 -28.86
CA THR A 907 33.34 10.32 -29.08
C THR A 907 32.28 10.64 -30.13
N VAL A 908 31.40 11.58 -29.79
CA VAL A 908 30.36 12.14 -30.64
C VAL A 908 30.69 13.61 -30.93
N THR A 909 30.66 13.99 -32.20
CA THR A 909 30.94 15.35 -32.66
C THR A 909 29.68 15.94 -33.28
N ASN A 910 29.29 17.13 -32.85
CA ASN A 910 28.26 17.91 -33.52
C ASN A 910 28.88 18.60 -34.73
N VAL A 911 28.60 18.11 -35.93
CA VAL A 911 29.17 18.62 -37.19
C VAL A 911 28.24 19.60 -37.91
N GLY A 912 27.04 19.81 -37.38
CA GLY A 912 26.11 20.80 -37.91
C GLY A 912 26.36 22.22 -37.38
N LYS A 913 25.35 23.08 -37.54
CA LYS A 913 25.46 24.53 -37.29
C LYS A 913 24.70 25.00 -36.05
N MET A 914 24.02 24.10 -35.37
CA MET A 914 23.19 24.41 -34.21
C MET A 914 23.61 23.53 -33.04
N ASP A 915 23.56 24.10 -31.83
CA ASP A 915 23.74 23.31 -30.61
C ASP A 915 22.63 22.25 -30.52
N GLY A 916 22.96 21.07 -30.02
CA GLY A 916 21.98 19.99 -29.93
C GLY A 916 22.31 19.04 -28.79
N LYS A 917 21.27 18.43 -28.22
CA LYS A 917 21.43 17.34 -27.27
C LYS A 917 21.36 16.02 -28.02
N GLU A 918 22.32 15.14 -27.78
CA GLU A 918 22.33 13.80 -28.36
C GLU A 918 22.28 12.76 -27.24
N THR A 919 21.45 11.73 -27.45
CA THR A 919 21.38 10.56 -26.59
C THR A 919 22.14 9.41 -27.24
N VAL A 920 23.13 8.88 -26.51
CA VAL A 920 23.88 7.68 -26.91
C VAL A 920 23.27 6.46 -26.23
N HIS A 921 22.71 5.54 -27.03
CA HIS A 921 22.22 4.25 -26.57
C HIS A 921 23.28 3.17 -26.70
N TRP A 922 23.56 2.48 -25.60
CA TRP A 922 24.51 1.36 -25.53
C TRP A 922 23.76 0.05 -25.48
N PHE A 923 23.81 -0.68 -26.60
CA PHE A 923 23.20 -1.99 -26.68
C PHE A 923 24.23 -3.10 -26.56
N ILE A 924 23.83 -4.21 -25.95
CA ILE A 924 24.59 -5.45 -25.87
C ILE A 924 23.93 -6.51 -26.74
N CYS A 925 24.75 -7.25 -27.49
CA CYS A 925 24.34 -8.46 -28.18
C CYS A 925 25.22 -9.63 -27.71
N ASP A 926 24.57 -10.65 -27.15
CA ASP A 926 25.18 -11.95 -26.87
C ASP A 926 24.80 -12.92 -28.01
N PRO A 927 25.72 -13.17 -28.97
CA PRO A 927 25.46 -14.04 -30.11
C PRO A 927 25.41 -15.53 -29.75
N TYR A 928 26.00 -15.95 -28.61
CA TYR A 928 26.26 -17.35 -28.28
C TYR A 928 26.04 -17.60 -26.79
N SER A 929 24.83 -18.00 -26.45
CA SER A 929 24.38 -18.13 -25.07
C SER A 929 23.63 -19.43 -24.85
N ARG A 930 23.64 -19.92 -23.60
CA ARG A 930 22.85 -21.10 -23.21
C ARG A 930 21.34 -20.90 -23.35
N LEU A 931 20.86 -19.65 -23.27
CA LEU A 931 19.49 -19.26 -23.61
C LEU A 931 19.54 -18.30 -24.80
N THR A 932 18.64 -18.46 -25.77
CA THR A 932 18.59 -17.54 -26.90
C THR A 932 18.35 -16.10 -26.43
N ARG A 933 19.30 -15.20 -26.71
CA ARG A 933 19.24 -13.79 -26.33
C ARG A 933 18.65 -12.91 -27.46
N PRO A 934 18.11 -11.73 -27.12
CA PRO A 934 17.72 -10.72 -28.11
C PRO A 934 18.85 -10.34 -29.08
N VAL A 935 18.49 -9.83 -30.26
CA VAL A 935 19.47 -9.35 -31.26
C VAL A 935 20.29 -8.17 -30.74
N LYS A 936 19.71 -7.35 -29.86
CA LYS A 936 20.36 -6.28 -29.10
C LYS A 936 19.46 -5.95 -27.89
N GLU A 937 20.05 -5.58 -26.76
CA GLU A 937 19.36 -5.14 -25.53
C GLU A 937 19.99 -3.85 -25.05
N LEU A 938 19.18 -2.85 -24.70
CA LEU A 938 19.67 -1.63 -24.09
C LEU A 938 20.16 -1.92 -22.68
N LYS A 939 21.38 -1.48 -22.36
CA LYS A 939 21.97 -1.64 -21.02
C LYS A 939 22.44 -0.33 -20.41
N HIS A 940 22.61 0.70 -21.22
CA HIS A 940 22.99 2.03 -20.75
C HIS A 940 22.58 3.09 -21.77
N PHE A 941 22.31 4.30 -21.30
CA PHE A 941 22.16 5.46 -22.15
C PHE A 941 22.67 6.70 -21.40
N GLU A 942 23.09 7.69 -22.17
CA GLU A 942 23.53 8.98 -21.64
C GLU A 942 23.14 10.07 -22.65
N LYS A 943 22.68 11.21 -22.14
CA LYS A 943 22.29 12.37 -22.96
C LYS A 943 23.13 13.58 -22.58
N GLN A 944 23.75 14.22 -23.57
CA GLN A 944 24.55 15.43 -23.34
C GLN A 944 24.25 16.51 -24.38
N LEU A 945 24.38 17.78 -23.97
CA LEU A 945 24.45 18.92 -24.87
C LEU A 945 25.83 18.97 -25.54
N ILE A 946 25.85 19.03 -26.87
CA ILE A 946 27.05 19.18 -27.69
C ILE A 946 26.88 20.44 -28.54
N LYS A 947 27.70 21.45 -28.29
CA LYS A 947 27.68 22.69 -29.07
C LYS A 947 28.14 22.46 -30.50
N ALA A 948 27.69 23.29 -31.44
CA ALA A 948 28.10 23.20 -32.84
C ALA A 948 29.63 23.21 -32.97
N GLY A 949 30.18 22.22 -33.67
CA GLY A 949 31.62 22.02 -33.85
C GLY A 949 32.37 21.39 -32.67
N GLU A 950 31.71 21.17 -31.53
CA GLU A 950 32.33 20.52 -30.36
C GLU A 950 32.19 18.99 -30.41
N SER A 951 33.05 18.31 -29.65
CA SER A 951 32.98 16.87 -29.41
C SER A 951 32.79 16.58 -27.92
N ARG A 952 32.14 15.46 -27.61
CA ARG A 952 32.00 14.90 -26.27
C ARG A 952 32.26 13.40 -26.30
N THR A 953 32.89 12.87 -25.25
CA THR A 953 33.09 11.44 -25.07
C THR A 953 32.03 10.90 -24.12
N PHE A 954 31.31 9.89 -24.58
CA PHE A 954 30.33 9.13 -23.81
C PHE A 954 30.97 7.83 -23.35
N THR A 955 30.62 7.41 -22.14
CA THR A 955 31.33 6.31 -21.47
C THR A 955 30.34 5.33 -20.85
N PHE A 956 30.56 4.04 -21.09
CA PHE A 956 29.83 2.96 -20.44
C PHE A 956 30.79 2.08 -19.64
N GLU A 957 30.66 2.11 -18.32
CA GLU A 957 31.33 1.17 -17.42
C GLU A 957 30.56 -0.14 -17.35
N ILE A 958 31.19 -1.22 -17.79
CA ILE A 958 30.56 -2.53 -17.94
C ILE A 958 31.08 -3.49 -16.88
N GLU A 959 30.15 -4.01 -16.08
CA GLU A 959 30.35 -5.13 -15.16
C GLU A 959 29.62 -6.36 -15.74
N PRO A 960 30.33 -7.44 -16.12
CA PRO A 960 29.74 -8.53 -16.89
C PRO A 960 28.47 -9.14 -16.28
N LEU A 961 28.45 -9.42 -14.98
CA LEU A 961 27.27 -9.99 -14.34
C LEU A 961 26.05 -9.04 -14.34
N ARG A 962 26.30 -7.74 -14.22
CA ARG A 962 25.25 -6.70 -14.17
C ARG A 962 24.69 -6.42 -15.56
N ASP A 963 25.57 -6.17 -16.51
CA ASP A 963 25.22 -5.57 -17.80
C ASP A 963 25.14 -6.59 -18.95
N LEU A 964 25.96 -7.64 -18.90
CA LEU A 964 25.95 -8.73 -19.89
C LEU A 964 25.15 -9.95 -19.41
N GLY A 965 24.92 -10.02 -18.10
CA GLY A 965 24.21 -11.12 -17.46
C GLY A 965 22.71 -11.10 -17.72
N PHE A 966 22.13 -12.29 -17.65
CA PHE A 966 20.71 -12.54 -17.85
C PHE A 966 20.19 -13.59 -16.87
N VAL A 967 18.88 -13.80 -16.87
CA VAL A 967 18.19 -14.65 -15.89
C VAL A 967 17.55 -15.87 -16.54
N ASP A 968 17.41 -16.96 -15.80
CA ASP A 968 16.57 -18.10 -16.18
C ASP A 968 15.11 -17.91 -15.73
N GLY A 969 14.28 -18.92 -15.97
CA GLY A 969 12.86 -18.93 -15.58
C GLY A 969 12.58 -18.96 -14.07
N ASP A 970 13.61 -19.03 -13.23
CA ASP A 970 13.52 -18.94 -11.76
C ASP A 970 14.19 -17.68 -11.22
N GLY A 971 14.69 -16.82 -12.10
CA GLY A 971 15.33 -15.56 -11.76
C GLY A 971 16.74 -15.72 -11.21
N ASN A 972 17.44 -16.80 -11.53
CA ASN A 972 18.86 -16.94 -11.23
C ASN A 972 19.67 -16.20 -12.30
N ARG A 973 20.55 -15.30 -11.88
CA ARG A 973 21.35 -14.48 -12.78
C ARG A 973 22.69 -15.15 -13.09
N PHE A 974 23.08 -15.14 -14.35
CA PHE A 974 24.36 -15.66 -14.82
C PHE A 974 24.87 -14.88 -16.03
N VAL A 975 26.16 -15.00 -16.28
CA VAL A 975 26.85 -14.48 -17.48
C VAL A 975 27.65 -15.62 -18.08
N ASP A 976 27.49 -15.84 -19.38
CA ASP A 976 28.24 -16.87 -20.09
C ASP A 976 29.63 -16.34 -20.45
N SER A 977 30.63 -17.24 -20.49
CA SER A 977 31.92 -16.90 -21.08
C SER A 977 31.79 -16.97 -22.60
N GLY A 978 32.39 -16.03 -23.33
CA GLY A 978 32.27 -16.00 -24.78
C GLY A 978 32.33 -14.60 -25.36
N GLU A 979 31.99 -14.51 -26.65
CA GLU A 979 31.99 -13.25 -27.38
C GLU A 979 30.73 -12.44 -27.06
N TYR A 980 30.89 -11.13 -26.83
CA TYR A 980 29.81 -10.17 -26.73
C TYR A 980 30.08 -8.99 -27.67
N TYR A 981 29.03 -8.33 -28.11
CA TYR A 981 29.14 -7.11 -28.90
C TYR A 981 28.51 -5.92 -28.20
N ILE A 982 29.26 -4.83 -28.13
CA ILE A 982 28.77 -3.51 -27.71
C ILE A 982 28.44 -2.74 -28.98
N ILE A 983 27.22 -2.21 -29.05
CA ILE A 983 26.65 -1.57 -30.23
C ILE A 983 26.19 -0.16 -29.85
N VAL A 984 26.63 0.84 -30.61
CA VAL A 984 26.20 2.23 -30.52
C VAL A 984 25.91 2.73 -31.92
N LYS A 985 24.67 3.10 -32.21
CA LYS A 985 24.22 3.50 -33.57
C LYS A 985 24.63 2.42 -34.61
N ASP A 986 25.47 2.79 -35.57
CA ASP A 986 26.03 1.91 -36.61
C ASP A 986 27.40 1.32 -36.24
N LYS A 987 27.93 1.66 -35.05
CA LYS A 987 29.23 1.20 -34.56
C LYS A 987 29.07 -0.06 -33.73
N LYS A 988 30.05 -0.96 -33.85
CA LYS A 988 30.06 -2.26 -33.17
C LYS A 988 31.50 -2.64 -32.81
N VAL A 989 31.71 -3.05 -31.56
CA VAL A 989 32.99 -3.59 -31.08
C VAL A 989 32.76 -4.92 -30.37
N LYS A 990 33.73 -5.83 -30.49
CA LYS A 990 33.70 -7.15 -29.84
C LYS A 990 34.49 -7.11 -28.54
N ILE A 991 33.95 -7.78 -27.52
CA ILE A 991 34.67 -8.12 -26.28
C ILE A 991 34.51 -9.62 -26.01
N SER A 992 35.35 -10.18 -25.15
CA SER A 992 35.26 -11.58 -24.70
C SER A 992 35.18 -11.66 -23.17
N VAL A 993 34.15 -12.31 -22.65
CA VAL A 993 34.06 -12.63 -21.22
C VAL A 993 34.81 -13.93 -20.96
N THR A 994 35.85 -13.88 -20.13
CA THR A 994 36.63 -15.04 -19.69
C THR A 994 36.10 -15.58 -18.37
N GLU A 995 36.48 -16.81 -18.00
CA GLU A 995 36.15 -17.36 -16.67
C GLU A 995 36.64 -16.48 -15.52
#